data_AF-A0A0K6FMK1-F1
#
_entry.id   AF-A0A0K6FMK1-F1
#
_cell.length_a   1.000
_cell.length_b   1.000
_cell.length_c   1.000
_cell.angle_alpha   90.00
_cell.angle_beta   90.00
_cell.angle_gamma   90.00
#
_symmetry.space_group_name_H-M   'P 1'
#
loop_
_entity.id
_entity.type
_entity.pdbx_description
1 polymer ?
#
loop_
_entity_poly.entity_id
_entity_poly.type
_entity_poly.pdbx_seq_one_letter_code
_entity_poly.pdbx_strand_id
1 'polypeptide(L)'
;MSVQPPPIISTASSASSLAKHEELANKVAQEAPQPDQAQPVAHANEGKDIDEVTSPKGAAQDTSEQNGSAKHDWQLLCGPMLKYSRLSEGSTRWHGSVLIVLRAPSESAARQPDEPTCSMDGSNSRTNPVHLFTERDRVYWRIDLETALGEEEREVHYSIVLAGHSKQDKIERAFWVPKIGQTFRIMFFSCNGFVPGAEKQVNGLALWNDVLRLHEKSPLHVMIGGGDQIYSDGVTEPHAPLEPWAQELSPRKRSKIPFPVELRDKVDDWYFQHHCDWFNASPFREANAQIPQINIWDDHDIIDGFGTYKDAWQRAPVFMGIGEIAWKYMSLFQQHLPPSTTTNQLTYDPSSFNPIPSLPTKHSPGTTEAAPVPSSKPQHPDVQKQNGTAQDAEQNGHANHEKSHRSGGTGEEVELDPSYVRHPQQGPYIQHRGLSICTSLGEGIVFYGLDCRTDRTRHRICYADTYQAMFDRLDKEVITGKTKHVLLLLGVPIAYPRLVWAETLMTSKLMAPLRLLHKLFGIGAGLFNDFDGKVELLDDLEDHWAAAVHKAERNTLIQRLQTLSYTKQVRITILSGDVHLAAIGRFFTKAKFNVPQEKDHRYIVNVISSAITNAPPPEAVGDVLNTRNKLHRLDHHTAENLMDIFEEGVDGSKRRVNKTCYTARNYCVITRADPSAGPEATTAEEIGDNPATQDINEKRKPKTSPLGKILGKDKPDGNLPKSAAEKGEISGGTGTIAKEVKGAQVGHDASALAPATGTKAVDALNISLRLEVDPKSPEGKTKAYGFSIPRLER
;
A
#
# COMPACT_ATOMS: atom_id res chain seq x y z
N MET A 1 85.10 -24.30 -0.90
CA MET A 1 85.35 -24.17 -2.35
C MET A 1 84.65 -22.91 -2.82
N SER A 2 85.43 -21.91 -3.23
CA SER A 2 85.02 -20.68 -3.91
C SER A 2 84.54 -20.99 -5.32
N VAL A 3 83.50 -20.30 -5.83
CA VAL A 3 83.50 -19.66 -7.18
C VAL A 3 82.54 -18.44 -7.18
N GLN A 4 83.02 -17.37 -7.82
CA GLN A 4 82.52 -15.98 -8.00
C GLN A 4 81.19 -15.77 -8.77
N PRO A 5 80.64 -14.52 -8.76
CA PRO A 5 79.43 -14.12 -9.51
C PRO A 5 79.75 -13.56 -10.92
N PRO A 6 78.74 -13.46 -11.82
CA PRO A 6 78.71 -12.42 -12.86
C PRO A 6 77.26 -11.86 -13.11
N PRO A 7 77.00 -10.96 -14.07
CA PRO A 7 76.99 -9.50 -13.88
C PRO A 7 75.66 -8.81 -14.25
N ILE A 8 75.57 -7.51 -13.97
CA ILE A 8 74.47 -6.59 -14.36
C ILE A 8 74.64 -6.14 -15.81
N ILE A 9 73.62 -6.27 -16.67
CA ILE A 9 73.40 -5.42 -17.87
C ILE A 9 71.90 -5.14 -18.12
N SER A 10 71.63 -3.86 -18.36
CA SER A 10 70.45 -3.12 -18.84
C SER A 10 69.58 -3.79 -19.94
N THR A 11 68.25 -3.57 -19.87
CA THR A 11 67.41 -3.44 -21.07
C THR A 11 66.37 -2.32 -20.91
N ALA A 12 66.53 -1.26 -21.70
CA ALA A 12 65.49 -0.31 -22.04
C ALA A 12 64.77 -0.79 -23.32
N SER A 13 63.43 -0.86 -23.30
CA SER A 13 62.54 -0.46 -24.41
C SER A 13 61.08 -0.86 -24.11
N SER A 14 60.33 -0.02 -23.40
CA SER A 14 58.86 -0.16 -23.23
C SER A 14 58.07 0.95 -23.92
N ALA A 15 58.72 1.81 -24.70
CA ALA A 15 58.08 3.00 -25.29
C ALA A 15 57.43 2.78 -26.67
N SER A 16 57.58 1.61 -27.31
CA SER A 16 57.09 1.40 -28.69
C SER A 16 55.80 0.58 -28.82
N SER A 17 55.26 0.01 -27.73
CA SER A 17 53.96 -0.71 -27.77
C SER A 17 52.75 0.16 -27.41
N LEU A 18 52.93 1.22 -26.62
CA LEU A 18 51.86 2.13 -26.21
C LEU A 18 51.37 3.02 -27.38
N ALA A 19 52.29 3.56 -28.18
CA ALA A 19 51.93 4.43 -29.31
C ALA A 19 51.13 3.70 -30.40
N LYS A 20 51.36 2.40 -30.62
CA LYS A 20 50.61 1.59 -31.58
C LYS A 20 49.22 1.20 -31.09
N HIS A 21 49.01 1.12 -29.77
CA HIS A 21 47.69 0.86 -29.19
C HIS A 21 46.83 2.13 -29.13
N GLU A 22 47.42 3.31 -28.93
CA GLU A 22 46.71 4.59 -29.01
C GLU A 22 46.27 4.94 -30.45
N GLU A 23 47.10 4.65 -31.46
CA GLU A 23 46.74 4.91 -32.85
C GLU A 23 45.59 4.01 -33.34
N LEU A 24 45.53 2.75 -32.86
CA LEU A 24 44.43 1.82 -33.15
C LEU A 24 43.14 2.21 -32.40
N ALA A 25 43.24 2.65 -31.15
CA ALA A 25 42.10 3.13 -30.37
C ALA A 25 41.50 4.42 -30.96
N ASN A 26 42.33 5.33 -31.47
CA ASN A 26 41.87 6.57 -32.10
C ASN A 26 41.24 6.34 -33.48
N LYS A 27 41.68 5.33 -34.24
CA LYS A 27 41.01 4.92 -35.49
C LYS A 27 39.64 4.29 -35.24
N VAL A 28 39.50 3.46 -34.20
CA VAL A 28 38.20 2.86 -33.82
C VAL A 28 37.24 3.91 -33.26
N ALA A 29 37.74 4.93 -32.55
CA ALA A 29 36.93 6.04 -32.03
C ALA A 29 36.42 7.01 -33.12
N GLN A 30 37.07 7.07 -34.29
CA GLN A 30 36.64 7.91 -35.42
C GLN A 30 35.61 7.24 -36.34
N GLU A 31 35.43 5.91 -36.24
CA GLU A 31 34.45 5.14 -37.02
C GLU A 31 33.20 4.73 -36.22
N ALA A 32 33.13 5.06 -34.93
CA ALA A 32 31.94 4.84 -34.10
C ALA A 32 30.84 5.87 -34.43
N PRO A 33 29.59 5.44 -34.68
CA PRO A 33 28.49 6.37 -34.90
C PRO A 33 28.31 7.26 -33.66
N GLN A 34 28.19 8.58 -33.87
CA GLN A 34 27.96 9.53 -32.79
C GLN A 34 26.69 9.16 -32.01
N PRO A 35 26.69 9.24 -30.67
CA PRO A 35 25.47 9.08 -29.90
C PRO A 35 24.56 10.27 -30.20
N ASP A 36 23.36 9.98 -30.72
CA ASP A 36 22.29 10.96 -30.81
C ASP A 36 22.04 11.59 -29.44
N GLN A 37 21.84 12.90 -29.45
CA GLN A 37 21.56 13.71 -28.27
C GLN A 37 20.40 13.11 -27.48
N ALA A 38 20.66 12.71 -26.23
CA ALA A 38 19.65 12.20 -25.32
C ALA A 38 18.61 13.30 -25.05
N GLN A 39 17.37 13.05 -25.50
CA GLN A 39 16.20 13.86 -25.18
C GLN A 39 15.66 13.51 -23.78
N PRO A 40 15.04 14.47 -23.07
CA PRO A 40 14.50 14.26 -21.73
C PRO A 40 13.42 13.17 -21.70
N VAL A 41 13.44 12.38 -20.63
CA VAL A 41 12.53 11.27 -20.35
C VAL A 41 11.13 11.82 -19.99
N ALA A 42 10.38 12.21 -21.01
CA ALA A 42 8.99 12.68 -20.88
C ALA A 42 8.06 12.13 -21.98
N HIS A 43 8.52 11.20 -22.83
CA HIS A 43 7.74 10.67 -23.97
C HIS A 43 7.38 9.18 -23.88
N ALA A 44 7.45 8.56 -22.69
CA ALA A 44 6.89 7.22 -22.50
C ALA A 44 5.37 7.29 -22.25
N ASN A 45 4.62 7.95 -23.14
CA ASN A 45 3.16 7.88 -23.27
C ASN A 45 2.63 8.64 -24.51
N GLU A 46 3.39 8.66 -25.61
CA GLU A 46 2.74 8.86 -26.91
C GLU A 46 2.14 7.53 -27.33
N GLY A 47 0.81 7.46 -27.25
CA GLY A 47 0.02 6.39 -27.82
C GLY A 47 0.44 6.19 -29.28
N LYS A 48 1.04 5.04 -29.57
CA LYS A 48 0.90 4.48 -30.90
C LYS A 48 -0.53 4.00 -31.00
N ASP A 49 -1.28 4.58 -31.94
CA ASP A 49 -2.63 4.21 -32.32
C ASP A 49 -2.88 2.70 -32.14
N ILE A 50 -3.72 2.35 -31.17
CA ILE A 50 -4.31 1.01 -31.03
C ILE A 50 -5.83 1.15 -31.06
N ASP A 51 -6.33 1.81 -32.11
CA ASP A 51 -7.73 1.68 -32.53
C ASP A 51 -7.95 0.31 -33.19
N GLU A 52 -7.73 -0.78 -32.45
CA GLU A 52 -8.26 -2.11 -32.80
C GLU A 52 -8.04 -3.13 -31.66
N VAL A 53 -8.48 -2.78 -30.45
CA VAL A 53 -8.85 -3.81 -29.46
C VAL A 53 -10.32 -3.60 -29.17
N THR A 54 -11.12 -4.59 -29.55
CA THR A 54 -12.58 -4.65 -29.47
C THR A 54 -13.12 -3.91 -28.24
N SER A 55 -13.73 -2.75 -28.49
CA SER A 55 -14.45 -1.99 -27.48
C SER A 55 -15.44 -2.91 -26.77
N PRO A 56 -15.42 -2.98 -25.44
CA PRO A 56 -16.55 -3.50 -24.71
C PRO A 56 -17.76 -2.62 -25.02
N LYS A 57 -18.85 -3.24 -25.50
CA LYS A 57 -20.09 -2.53 -25.86
C LYS A 57 -20.71 -1.95 -24.58
N GLY A 58 -20.33 -0.70 -24.27
CA GLY A 58 -20.82 0.01 -23.08
C GLY A 58 -19.99 1.23 -22.69
N ALA A 59 -18.73 1.36 -23.15
CA ALA A 59 -17.95 2.56 -22.94
C ALA A 59 -18.54 3.74 -23.75
N ALA A 60 -19.10 4.73 -23.04
CA ALA A 60 -19.52 5.99 -23.65
C ALA A 60 -18.33 6.61 -24.40
N GLN A 61 -18.56 7.05 -25.63
CA GLN A 61 -17.55 7.74 -26.45
C GLN A 61 -17.03 8.96 -25.70
N ASP A 62 -15.74 8.95 -25.37
CA ASP A 62 -15.06 10.07 -24.73
C ASP A 62 -14.63 11.07 -25.82
N THR A 63 -15.26 12.24 -25.87
CA THR A 63 -14.92 13.32 -26.81
C THR A 63 -13.82 14.25 -26.27
N SER A 64 -13.19 13.93 -25.12
CA SER A 64 -12.23 14.83 -24.46
C SER A 64 -10.86 14.94 -25.14
N GLU A 65 -10.49 14.05 -26.06
CA GLU A 65 -9.20 14.11 -26.76
C GLU A 65 -9.11 15.18 -27.87
N GLN A 66 -10.22 15.86 -28.20
CA GLN A 66 -10.25 16.96 -29.17
C GLN A 66 -10.55 18.33 -28.54
N ASN A 67 -9.76 18.78 -27.57
CA ASN A 67 -9.81 20.20 -27.16
C ASN A 67 -8.42 20.84 -27.05
N GLY A 68 -7.76 20.91 -28.21
CA GLY A 68 -6.84 22.01 -28.48
C GLY A 68 -7.62 23.19 -29.04
N SER A 69 -7.51 24.36 -28.38
CA SER A 69 -7.79 25.72 -28.90
C SER A 69 -8.93 26.52 -28.25
N ALA A 70 -8.79 26.87 -26.97
CA ALA A 70 -9.16 28.21 -26.50
C ALA A 70 -8.30 28.60 -25.29
N LYS A 71 -7.53 29.69 -25.40
CA LYS A 71 -6.61 30.20 -24.35
C LYS A 71 -7.33 30.72 -23.08
N HIS A 72 -8.66 30.57 -23.01
CA HIS A 72 -9.53 31.23 -22.02
C HIS A 72 -10.38 30.25 -21.20
N ASP A 73 -10.30 28.94 -21.45
CA ASP A 73 -11.17 27.96 -20.80
C ASP A 73 -10.45 27.14 -19.72
N TRP A 74 -11.21 26.60 -18.78
CA TRP A 74 -10.71 25.73 -17.72
C TRP A 74 -10.24 24.38 -18.29
N GLN A 75 -9.00 23.99 -18.04
CA GLN A 75 -8.45 22.71 -18.54
C GLN A 75 -8.51 21.63 -17.46
N LEU A 76 -9.02 20.44 -17.77
CA LEU A 76 -8.89 19.27 -16.90
C LEU A 76 -7.43 18.78 -16.92
N LEU A 77 -6.78 18.78 -15.76
CA LEU A 77 -5.41 18.28 -15.57
C LEU A 77 -5.38 16.82 -15.11
N CYS A 78 -6.33 16.42 -14.26
CA CYS A 78 -6.43 15.05 -13.75
C CYS A 78 -7.85 14.74 -13.23
N GLY A 79 -8.23 13.46 -13.26
CA GLY A 79 -9.52 12.95 -12.83
C GLY A 79 -10.50 12.69 -13.98
N PRO A 80 -11.74 12.29 -13.68
CA PRO A 80 -12.32 12.10 -12.34
C PRO A 80 -11.72 10.89 -11.60
N MET A 81 -11.38 11.08 -10.31
CA MET A 81 -10.96 10.00 -9.41
C MET A 81 -12.03 9.76 -8.35
N LEU A 82 -12.57 8.55 -8.29
CA LEU A 82 -13.68 8.20 -7.40
C LEU A 82 -13.15 7.58 -6.10
N LYS A 83 -13.71 8.01 -4.97
CA LYS A 83 -13.38 7.53 -3.63
C LYS A 83 -14.63 7.12 -2.87
N TYR A 84 -14.56 6.01 -2.15
CA TYR A 84 -15.59 5.61 -1.19
C TYR A 84 -15.22 6.07 0.23
N SER A 85 -16.20 6.55 0.99
CA SER A 85 -16.00 7.00 2.37
C SER A 85 -16.68 6.04 3.36
N ARG A 86 -18.01 5.90 3.28
CA ARG A 86 -18.79 5.13 4.27
C ARG A 86 -20.23 4.85 3.85
N LEU A 87 -20.87 3.95 4.60
CA LEU A 87 -22.32 3.86 4.68
C LEU A 87 -22.86 4.62 5.90
N SER A 88 -24.09 5.14 5.84
CA SER A 88 -24.82 5.68 7.01
C SER A 88 -26.31 5.30 7.01
N GLU A 89 -27.07 5.87 7.95
CA GLU A 89 -28.52 5.67 8.06
C GLU A 89 -28.86 4.18 8.19
N GLY A 90 -28.14 3.46 9.06
CA GLY A 90 -28.30 2.01 9.20
C GLY A 90 -27.84 1.22 7.98
N SER A 91 -26.79 1.71 7.29
CA SER A 91 -26.22 1.12 6.08
C SER A 91 -27.11 1.18 4.84
N THR A 92 -27.95 2.22 4.74
CA THR A 92 -28.87 2.43 3.61
C THR A 92 -28.48 3.62 2.72
N ARG A 93 -27.50 4.43 3.13
CA ARG A 93 -26.98 5.54 2.31
C ARG A 93 -25.49 5.38 2.08
N TRP A 94 -25.07 5.47 0.82
CA TRP A 94 -23.68 5.42 0.38
C TRP A 94 -23.10 6.83 0.27
N HIS A 95 -21.87 7.01 0.74
CA HIS A 95 -21.12 8.27 0.71
C HIS A 95 -19.77 8.06 0.04
N GLY A 96 -19.42 8.96 -0.87
CA GLY A 96 -18.12 9.00 -1.54
C GLY A 96 -17.85 10.38 -2.12
N SER A 97 -16.84 10.48 -2.96
CA SER A 97 -16.52 11.73 -3.65
C SER A 97 -15.76 11.49 -4.95
N VAL A 98 -15.78 12.49 -5.84
CA VAL A 98 -14.95 12.53 -7.04
C VAL A 98 -13.99 13.70 -6.96
N LEU A 99 -12.70 13.47 -7.20
CA LEU A 99 -11.70 14.53 -7.36
C LEU A 99 -11.50 14.85 -8.84
N ILE A 100 -11.47 16.15 -9.15
CA ILE A 100 -10.95 16.69 -10.41
C ILE A 100 -9.94 17.80 -10.12
N VAL A 101 -8.91 17.89 -10.94
CA VAL A 101 -7.89 18.94 -10.87
C VAL A 101 -7.96 19.75 -12.14
N LEU A 102 -8.13 21.06 -12.01
CA LEU A 102 -8.28 21.98 -13.13
C LEU A 102 -7.14 22.99 -13.19
N ARG A 103 -6.80 23.44 -14.39
CA ARG A 103 -6.02 24.65 -14.62
C ARG A 103 -6.97 25.84 -14.79
N ALA A 104 -6.80 26.86 -13.97
CA ALA A 104 -7.50 28.12 -14.10
C ALA A 104 -6.95 28.94 -15.29
N PRO A 105 -7.81 29.62 -16.07
CA PRO A 105 -7.34 30.57 -17.07
C PRO A 105 -6.60 31.74 -16.39
N SER A 106 -5.65 32.33 -17.11
CA SER A 106 -4.68 33.31 -16.58
C SER A 106 -5.30 34.57 -15.96
N GLU A 107 -6.56 34.90 -16.26
CA GLU A 107 -7.30 36.03 -15.65
C GLU A 107 -8.14 35.64 -14.41
N SER A 108 -8.42 34.34 -14.19
CA SER A 108 -9.28 33.84 -13.10
C SER A 108 -8.51 33.46 -11.83
N ALA A 109 -7.18 33.31 -11.89
CA ALA A 109 -6.34 32.94 -10.74
C ALA A 109 -6.37 33.98 -9.59
N ALA A 110 -6.91 35.18 -9.82
CA ALA A 110 -7.07 36.25 -8.82
C ALA A 110 -8.49 36.37 -8.23
N ARG A 111 -9.44 35.52 -8.63
CA ARG A 111 -10.84 35.50 -8.13
C ARG A 111 -11.18 34.12 -7.54
N GLN A 112 -12.31 34.00 -6.82
CA GLN A 112 -12.85 32.69 -6.44
C GLN A 112 -13.00 31.82 -7.71
N PRO A 113 -12.53 30.56 -7.69
CA PRO A 113 -12.61 29.70 -8.87
C PRO A 113 -14.07 29.43 -9.20
N ASP A 114 -14.40 29.47 -10.49
CA ASP A 114 -15.73 29.11 -10.97
C ASP A 114 -16.01 27.64 -10.64
N GLU A 115 -17.23 27.36 -10.17
CA GLU A 115 -17.62 26.05 -9.65
C GLU A 115 -17.98 25.07 -10.78
N PRO A 116 -17.42 23.85 -10.82
CA PRO A 116 -17.87 22.79 -11.71
C PRO A 116 -19.24 22.27 -11.25
N THR A 117 -20.08 21.82 -12.19
CA THR A 117 -21.36 21.21 -11.82
C THR A 117 -21.30 19.70 -11.99
N CYS A 118 -21.99 18.97 -11.11
CA CYS A 118 -22.13 17.52 -11.23
C CYS A 118 -23.58 17.10 -11.06
N SER A 119 -24.03 16.20 -11.92
CA SER A 119 -25.31 15.51 -11.76
C SER A 119 -25.09 14.02 -11.57
N MET A 120 -25.96 13.38 -10.80
CA MET A 120 -25.91 11.95 -10.50
C MET A 120 -27.31 11.37 -10.52
N ASP A 121 -27.48 10.20 -11.13
CA ASP A 121 -28.78 9.57 -11.29
C ASP A 121 -29.35 9.06 -9.96
N GLY A 122 -30.69 9.09 -9.84
CA GLY A 122 -31.45 8.61 -8.67
C GLY A 122 -32.16 9.73 -7.91
N SER A 123 -33.43 9.52 -7.56
CA SER A 123 -34.32 10.52 -6.94
C SER A 123 -33.87 11.03 -5.56
N ASN A 124 -32.92 10.35 -4.91
CA ASN A 124 -32.35 10.70 -3.61
C ASN A 124 -30.82 10.85 -3.66
N SER A 125 -30.27 11.06 -4.86
CA SER A 125 -28.85 11.35 -5.07
C SER A 125 -28.56 12.82 -4.80
N ARG A 126 -27.42 13.11 -4.17
CA ARG A 126 -26.94 14.47 -3.92
C ARG A 126 -25.50 14.59 -4.38
N THR A 127 -25.20 15.74 -4.96
CA THR A 127 -23.86 16.16 -5.37
C THR A 127 -23.56 17.51 -4.73
N ASN A 128 -22.34 17.69 -4.24
CA ASN A 128 -21.91 18.97 -3.66
C ASN A 128 -20.45 19.24 -4.05
N PRO A 129 -20.18 20.14 -5.01
CA PRO A 129 -18.84 20.59 -5.32
C PRO A 129 -18.23 21.35 -4.14
N VAL A 130 -17.00 20.99 -3.78
CA VAL A 130 -16.21 21.57 -2.70
C VAL A 130 -14.87 21.98 -3.27
N HIS A 131 -14.58 23.28 -3.19
CA HIS A 131 -13.24 23.79 -3.47
C HIS A 131 -12.29 23.32 -2.36
N LEU A 132 -11.38 22.40 -2.68
CA LEU A 132 -10.44 21.85 -1.69
C LEU A 132 -9.21 22.73 -1.52
N PHE A 133 -8.62 23.15 -2.65
CA PHE A 133 -7.32 23.79 -2.65
C PHE A 133 -7.09 24.57 -3.94
N THR A 134 -6.44 25.72 -3.86
CA THR A 134 -5.87 26.41 -5.03
C THR A 134 -4.40 26.70 -4.75
N GLU A 135 -3.55 26.35 -5.70
CA GLU A 135 -2.13 26.67 -5.67
C GLU A 135 -1.69 27.08 -7.06
N ARG A 136 -1.19 28.31 -7.21
CA ARG A 136 -0.88 28.92 -8.50
C ARG A 136 -2.12 28.87 -9.42
N ASP A 137 -2.01 28.23 -10.58
CA ASP A 137 -3.08 28.01 -11.55
C ASP A 137 -3.84 26.67 -11.34
N ARG A 138 -3.48 25.88 -10.33
CA ARG A 138 -4.04 24.54 -10.08
C ARG A 138 -5.18 24.64 -9.07
N VAL A 139 -6.35 24.15 -9.45
CA VAL A 139 -7.57 24.19 -8.62
C VAL A 139 -8.09 22.77 -8.42
N TYR A 140 -8.22 22.38 -7.15
CA TYR A 140 -8.66 21.06 -6.74
C TYR A 140 -10.12 21.13 -6.31
N TRP A 141 -10.97 20.36 -6.98
CA TRP A 141 -12.39 20.24 -6.65
C TRP A 141 -12.69 18.81 -6.23
N ARG A 142 -13.30 18.68 -5.05
CA ARG A 142 -13.93 17.44 -4.59
C ARG A 142 -15.43 17.58 -4.73
N ILE A 143 -16.06 16.66 -5.42
CA ILE A 143 -17.50 16.62 -5.57
C ILE A 143 -17.99 15.52 -4.65
N ASP A 144 -18.63 15.89 -3.54
CA ASP A 144 -19.21 14.94 -2.60
C ASP A 144 -20.42 14.27 -3.24
N LEU A 145 -20.48 12.93 -3.16
CA LEU A 145 -21.52 12.10 -3.74
C LEU A 145 -22.25 11.34 -2.64
N GLU A 146 -23.58 11.49 -2.59
CA GLU A 146 -24.43 10.70 -1.71
C GLU A 146 -25.55 10.05 -2.50
N THR A 147 -25.82 8.76 -2.27
CA THR A 147 -26.96 8.10 -2.89
C THR A 147 -27.56 7.04 -1.98
N ALA A 148 -28.88 6.84 -2.08
CA ALA A 148 -29.56 5.80 -1.32
C ALA A 148 -29.31 4.42 -1.98
N LEU A 149 -29.05 3.42 -1.15
CA LEU A 149 -29.04 2.02 -1.58
C LEU A 149 -30.48 1.54 -1.79
N GLY A 150 -30.68 0.67 -2.78
CA GLY A 150 -31.98 0.08 -3.09
C GLY A 150 -32.06 -1.40 -2.71
N GLU A 151 -33.19 -2.02 -3.02
CA GLU A 151 -33.39 -3.48 -2.87
C GLU A 151 -32.55 -4.29 -3.87
N GLU A 152 -32.11 -3.65 -4.96
CA GLU A 152 -31.26 -4.23 -5.98
C GLU A 152 -29.94 -3.47 -6.11
N GLU A 153 -28.90 -4.21 -6.49
CA GLU A 153 -27.62 -3.64 -6.89
C GLU A 153 -27.83 -2.84 -8.17
N ARG A 154 -27.16 -1.69 -8.28
CA ARG A 154 -27.35 -0.81 -9.42
C ARG A 154 -26.11 -0.03 -9.80
N GLU A 155 -26.05 0.28 -11.08
CA GLU A 155 -25.16 1.27 -11.65
C GLU A 155 -25.70 2.69 -11.38
N VAL A 156 -24.79 3.61 -11.06
CA VAL A 156 -25.06 5.01 -10.78
C VAL A 156 -24.25 5.85 -11.75
N HIS A 157 -24.93 6.47 -12.71
CA HIS A 157 -24.29 7.40 -13.63
C HIS A 157 -24.08 8.75 -12.96
N TYR A 158 -22.91 9.34 -13.22
CA TYR A 158 -22.62 10.72 -12.86
C TYR A 158 -22.01 11.45 -14.05
N SER A 159 -22.27 12.75 -14.12
CA SER A 159 -21.66 13.61 -15.13
C SER A 159 -21.13 14.91 -14.53
N ILE A 160 -20.01 15.38 -15.06
CA ILE A 160 -19.32 16.59 -14.61
C ILE A 160 -19.23 17.55 -15.78
N VAL A 161 -19.68 18.79 -15.58
CA VAL A 161 -19.45 19.91 -16.50
C VAL A 161 -18.42 20.83 -15.84
N LEU A 162 -17.30 21.02 -16.52
CA LEU A 162 -16.24 21.91 -16.05
C LEU A 162 -16.75 23.35 -16.03
N ALA A 163 -16.14 24.17 -15.18
CA ALA A 163 -16.47 25.58 -15.13
C ALA A 163 -16.27 26.24 -16.51
N GLY A 164 -17.24 27.06 -16.92
CA GLY A 164 -17.24 27.73 -18.23
C GLY A 164 -17.55 26.83 -19.43
N HIS A 165 -17.61 25.51 -19.28
CA HIS A 165 -17.92 24.59 -20.37
C HIS A 165 -19.43 24.41 -20.58
N SER A 166 -19.81 24.04 -21.80
CA SER A 166 -21.21 23.78 -22.13
C SER A 166 -21.66 22.43 -21.56
N LYS A 167 -22.98 22.27 -21.34
CA LYS A 167 -23.57 21.00 -20.89
C LYS A 167 -23.39 19.85 -21.87
N GLN A 168 -23.07 20.15 -23.14
CA GLN A 168 -22.75 19.15 -24.15
C GLN A 168 -21.35 18.54 -23.97
N ASP A 169 -20.43 19.26 -23.32
CA ASP A 169 -19.03 18.85 -23.13
C ASP A 169 -18.81 18.20 -21.76
N LYS A 170 -19.82 17.45 -21.29
CA LYS A 170 -19.79 16.79 -19.98
C LYS A 170 -18.94 15.52 -20.00
N ILE A 171 -18.21 15.30 -18.92
CA ILE A 171 -17.54 14.02 -18.65
C ILE A 171 -18.59 13.09 -18.05
N GLU A 172 -18.84 11.94 -18.68
CA GLU A 172 -19.81 10.96 -18.20
C GLU A 172 -19.14 9.67 -17.77
N ARG A 173 -19.51 9.18 -16.59
CA ARG A 173 -18.97 7.96 -15.98
C ARG A 173 -20.05 7.28 -15.15
N ALA A 174 -19.78 6.07 -14.69
CA ALA A 174 -20.68 5.32 -13.83
C ALA A 174 -19.91 4.52 -12.79
N PHE A 175 -20.56 4.21 -11.67
CA PHE A 175 -20.03 3.31 -10.65
C PHE A 175 -21.14 2.46 -10.06
N TRP A 176 -20.78 1.39 -9.37
CA TRP A 176 -21.74 0.45 -8.83
C TRP A 176 -21.91 0.60 -7.32
N VAL A 177 -23.17 0.64 -6.88
CA VAL A 177 -23.54 0.57 -5.46
C VAL A 177 -24.26 -0.75 -5.18
N PRO A 178 -23.99 -1.37 -4.02
CA PRO A 178 -24.63 -2.62 -3.65
C PRO A 178 -26.09 -2.41 -3.28
N LYS A 179 -26.87 -3.49 -3.23
CA LYS A 179 -28.17 -3.45 -2.55
C LYS A 179 -28.04 -3.32 -1.04
N ILE A 180 -29.12 -2.94 -0.39
CA ILE A 180 -29.23 -2.96 1.08
C ILE A 180 -28.91 -4.37 1.59
N GLY A 181 -28.06 -4.45 2.62
CA GLY A 181 -27.67 -5.72 3.22
C GLY A 181 -26.69 -6.55 2.39
N GLN A 182 -26.21 -6.08 1.25
CA GLN A 182 -25.19 -6.82 0.49
C GLN A 182 -23.77 -6.52 1.01
N THR A 183 -22.97 -7.57 1.15
CA THR A 183 -21.52 -7.46 1.36
C THR A 183 -20.85 -6.98 0.08
N PHE A 184 -19.90 -6.04 0.20
CA PHE A 184 -19.21 -5.51 -0.98
C PHE A 184 -18.42 -6.60 -1.71
N ARG A 185 -18.20 -6.35 -3.00
CA ARG A 185 -17.24 -7.08 -3.84
C ARG A 185 -16.01 -6.19 -3.95
N ILE A 186 -14.91 -6.67 -3.38
CA ILE A 186 -13.75 -5.85 -3.05
C ILE A 186 -12.60 -6.29 -3.94
N MET A 187 -11.93 -5.33 -4.57
CA MET A 187 -10.61 -5.53 -5.15
C MET A 187 -9.56 -5.01 -4.17
N PHE A 188 -8.41 -5.68 -4.08
CA PHE A 188 -7.24 -5.24 -3.34
C PHE A 188 -6.02 -5.26 -4.26
N PHE A 189 -5.22 -4.19 -4.24
CA PHE A 189 -3.97 -4.05 -4.99
C PHE A 189 -2.95 -3.24 -4.21
N SER A 190 -1.67 -3.33 -4.59
CA SER A 190 -0.57 -2.53 -4.08
C SER A 190 0.56 -2.47 -5.11
N CYS A 191 1.53 -1.57 -4.90
CA CYS A 191 2.68 -1.39 -5.79
C CYS A 191 2.23 -1.12 -7.23
N ASN A 192 1.44 -0.05 -7.37
CA ASN A 192 0.96 0.50 -8.62
C ASN A 192 1.93 1.58 -9.10
N GLY A 193 3.21 1.25 -9.26
CA GLY A 193 4.21 2.06 -9.95
C GLY A 193 5.34 1.21 -10.50
N PHE A 194 6.41 1.86 -10.95
CA PHE A 194 7.61 1.21 -11.45
C PHE A 194 8.82 1.73 -10.68
N VAL A 195 9.66 0.82 -10.22
CA VAL A 195 11.05 1.18 -9.94
C VAL A 195 11.76 1.45 -11.27
N PRO A 196 12.75 2.35 -11.32
CA PRO A 196 13.48 2.67 -12.55
C PRO A 196 13.98 1.41 -13.29
N GLY A 197 13.63 1.28 -14.58
CA GLY A 197 14.03 0.16 -15.42
C GLY A 197 13.06 -1.04 -15.41
N ALA A 198 12.16 -1.15 -14.42
CA ALA A 198 11.18 -2.23 -14.36
C ALA A 198 10.18 -2.18 -15.52
N GLU A 199 9.90 -0.99 -16.06
CA GLU A 199 9.03 -0.77 -17.21
C GLU A 199 9.49 -1.51 -18.48
N LYS A 200 10.78 -1.85 -18.57
CA LYS A 200 11.34 -2.65 -19.70
C LYS A 200 11.02 -4.14 -19.57
N GLN A 201 10.71 -4.60 -18.36
CA GLN A 201 10.49 -6.01 -18.05
C GLN A 201 9.03 -6.43 -18.25
N VAL A 202 8.08 -5.50 -18.16
CA VAL A 202 6.65 -5.78 -18.22
C VAL A 202 5.91 -4.85 -19.19
N ASN A 203 4.69 -5.21 -19.57
CA ASN A 203 3.85 -4.36 -20.40
C ASN A 203 3.04 -3.40 -19.53
N GLY A 204 3.63 -2.23 -19.23
CA GLY A 204 2.99 -1.08 -18.61
C GLY A 204 1.92 -1.41 -17.54
N LEU A 205 0.77 -0.76 -17.66
CA LEU A 205 -0.39 -0.91 -16.76
C LEU A 205 -1.32 -2.09 -17.14
N ALA A 206 -0.84 -3.11 -17.88
CA ALA A 206 -1.71 -4.09 -18.54
C ALA A 206 -2.69 -4.85 -17.63
N LEU A 207 -2.37 -5.16 -16.36
CA LEU A 207 -3.31 -5.88 -15.47
C LEU A 207 -4.60 -5.09 -15.19
N TRP A 208 -4.56 -3.76 -15.28
CA TRP A 208 -5.77 -2.94 -15.15
C TRP A 208 -6.78 -3.22 -16.29
N ASN A 209 -6.35 -3.70 -17.46
CA ASN A 209 -7.28 -4.21 -18.48
C ASN A 209 -8.06 -5.43 -17.99
N ASP A 210 -7.44 -6.31 -17.19
CA ASP A 210 -8.12 -7.46 -16.60
C ASP A 210 -9.10 -7.05 -15.51
N VAL A 211 -8.73 -6.06 -14.70
CA VAL A 211 -9.61 -5.45 -13.70
C VAL A 211 -10.86 -4.87 -14.36
N LEU A 212 -10.70 -4.11 -15.44
CA LEU A 212 -11.82 -3.51 -16.18
C LEU A 212 -12.73 -4.57 -16.81
N ARG A 213 -12.16 -5.60 -17.46
CA ARG A 213 -12.94 -6.74 -17.98
C ARG A 213 -13.71 -7.47 -16.88
N LEU A 214 -13.10 -7.60 -15.70
CA LEU A 214 -13.72 -8.23 -14.55
C LEU A 214 -14.86 -7.39 -14.00
N HIS A 215 -14.66 -6.08 -13.87
CA HIS A 215 -15.65 -5.11 -13.41
C HIS A 215 -16.87 -5.06 -14.33
N GLU A 216 -16.66 -5.04 -15.65
CA GLU A 216 -17.74 -5.07 -16.65
C GLU A 216 -18.60 -6.34 -16.50
N LYS A 217 -17.98 -7.49 -16.24
CA LYS A 217 -18.69 -8.77 -16.11
C LYS A 217 -19.36 -8.94 -14.74
N SER A 218 -18.70 -8.49 -13.68
CA SER A 218 -19.17 -8.60 -12.30
C SER A 218 -18.66 -7.41 -11.49
N PRO A 219 -19.51 -6.38 -11.30
CA PRO A 219 -19.04 -5.09 -10.82
C PRO A 219 -18.35 -5.13 -9.46
N LEU A 220 -17.19 -4.49 -9.35
CA LEU A 220 -16.52 -4.26 -8.08
C LEU A 220 -17.15 -3.04 -7.39
N HIS A 221 -17.43 -3.16 -6.10
CA HIS A 221 -18.03 -2.06 -5.31
C HIS A 221 -16.98 -1.10 -4.75
N VAL A 222 -15.76 -1.60 -4.54
CA VAL A 222 -14.64 -0.83 -4.02
C VAL A 222 -13.32 -1.48 -4.44
N MET A 223 -12.30 -0.67 -4.69
CA MET A 223 -10.92 -1.10 -4.76
C MET A 223 -10.11 -0.53 -3.59
N ILE A 224 -9.21 -1.34 -3.03
CA ILE A 224 -8.41 -0.99 -1.87
C ILE A 224 -6.95 -0.92 -2.29
N GLY A 225 -6.35 0.26 -2.19
CA GLY A 225 -4.92 0.49 -2.41
C GLY A 225 -4.14 0.31 -1.11
N GLY A 226 -3.23 -0.66 -1.09
CA GLY A 226 -2.44 -1.02 0.08
C GLY A 226 -1.13 -0.28 0.27
N GLY A 227 -0.99 0.94 -0.24
CA GLY A 227 0.30 1.62 -0.31
C GLY A 227 1.00 1.41 -1.65
N ASP A 228 1.98 2.28 -1.93
CA ASP A 228 2.67 2.40 -3.21
C ASP A 228 1.68 2.60 -4.37
N GLN A 229 0.74 3.53 -4.22
CA GLN A 229 -0.19 3.87 -5.32
C GLN A 229 0.55 4.58 -6.46
N ILE A 230 1.70 5.17 -6.14
CA ILE A 230 2.62 5.91 -7.00
C ILE A 230 4.05 5.74 -6.47
N TYR A 231 5.06 5.78 -7.36
CA TYR A 231 6.49 5.65 -7.01
C TYR A 231 7.20 6.99 -7.22
N SER A 232 7.34 7.77 -6.16
CA SER A 232 7.90 9.12 -6.17
C SER A 232 9.45 9.15 -6.14
N ASP A 233 10.12 7.99 -6.20
CA ASP A 233 11.58 7.83 -6.11
C ASP A 233 12.34 8.58 -7.20
N GLY A 234 11.67 8.70 -8.36
CA GLY A 234 12.13 9.43 -9.54
C GLY A 234 12.50 10.89 -9.28
N VAL A 235 12.10 11.47 -8.14
CA VAL A 235 12.49 12.84 -7.75
C VAL A 235 14.02 13.00 -7.63
N THR A 236 14.75 11.90 -7.44
CA THR A 236 16.21 11.87 -7.30
C THR A 236 16.98 11.47 -8.56
N GLU A 237 16.28 11.05 -9.61
CA GLU A 237 16.85 10.57 -10.88
C GLU A 237 17.51 11.70 -11.69
N PRO A 238 18.35 11.38 -12.70
CA PRO A 238 18.93 12.39 -13.58
C PRO A 238 17.87 13.33 -14.18
N HIS A 239 18.17 14.63 -14.19
CA HIS A 239 17.28 15.71 -14.61
C HIS A 239 16.10 16.02 -13.68
N ALA A 240 15.92 15.29 -12.57
CA ALA A 240 14.93 15.60 -11.55
C ALA A 240 15.44 16.65 -10.55
N PRO A 241 14.55 17.33 -9.80
CA PRO A 241 14.94 18.45 -8.93
C PRO A 241 15.97 18.08 -7.85
N LEU A 242 15.98 16.84 -7.35
CA LEU A 242 16.90 16.39 -6.31
C LEU A 242 18.14 15.65 -6.84
N GLU A 243 18.38 15.61 -8.16
CA GLU A 243 19.61 15.06 -8.74
C GLU A 243 20.88 15.61 -8.05
N PRO A 244 21.06 16.95 -7.86
CA PRO A 244 22.27 17.47 -7.24
C PRO A 244 22.44 17.04 -5.77
N TRP A 245 21.31 16.84 -5.07
CA TRP A 245 21.31 16.33 -3.71
C TRP A 245 21.70 14.84 -3.69
N ALA A 246 21.16 14.04 -4.61
CA ALA A 246 21.44 12.61 -4.74
C ALA A 246 22.92 12.34 -5.09
N GLN A 247 23.53 13.19 -5.92
CA GLN A 247 24.93 13.11 -6.34
C GLN A 247 25.95 13.46 -5.23
N GLU A 248 25.53 14.08 -4.11
CA GLU A 248 26.43 14.33 -2.98
C GLU A 248 26.75 13.02 -2.23
N LEU A 249 27.93 12.48 -2.51
CA LEU A 249 28.40 11.19 -1.99
C LEU A 249 28.73 11.20 -0.50
N SER A 250 28.94 12.37 0.13
CA SER A 250 29.23 12.47 1.56
C SER A 250 27.94 12.49 2.37
N PRO A 251 27.63 11.45 3.19
CA PRO A 251 26.41 11.41 3.98
C PRO A 251 26.26 12.60 4.94
N ARG A 252 27.38 13.09 5.48
CA ARG A 252 27.41 14.23 6.39
C ARG A 252 27.16 15.57 5.68
N LYS A 253 27.56 15.70 4.41
CA LYS A 253 27.26 16.90 3.63
C LYS A 253 25.82 16.84 3.13
N ARG A 254 25.41 15.70 2.54
CA ARG A 254 24.07 15.47 2.01
C ARG A 254 22.96 15.73 3.03
N SER A 255 23.13 15.24 4.27
CA SER A 255 22.20 15.50 5.39
C SER A 255 22.09 16.97 5.84
N LYS A 256 23.03 17.83 5.43
CA LYS A 256 23.07 19.26 5.77
C LYS A 256 22.70 20.18 4.61
N ILE A 257 22.47 19.63 3.42
CA ILE A 257 22.03 20.42 2.27
C ILE A 257 20.69 21.07 2.65
N PRO A 258 20.56 22.41 2.53
CA PRO A 258 19.32 23.09 2.85
C PRO A 258 18.24 22.77 1.81
N PHE A 259 16.98 22.97 2.18
CA PHE A 259 15.84 22.85 1.28
C PHE A 259 15.20 24.23 1.08
N PRO A 260 15.84 25.12 0.29
CA PRO A 260 15.35 26.48 0.09
C PRO A 260 14.04 26.48 -0.72
N VAL A 261 13.30 27.59 -0.66
CA VAL A 261 11.97 27.72 -1.31
C VAL A 261 12.04 27.41 -2.80
N GLU A 262 13.10 27.81 -3.49
CA GLU A 262 13.24 27.54 -4.94
C GLU A 262 13.42 26.06 -5.26
N LEU A 263 14.10 25.30 -4.39
CA LEU A 263 14.20 23.85 -4.54
C LEU A 263 12.88 23.17 -4.14
N ARG A 264 12.24 23.66 -3.08
CA ARG A 264 10.93 23.21 -2.64
C ARG A 264 9.90 23.34 -3.76
N ASP A 265 9.82 24.49 -4.41
CA ASP A 265 8.88 24.74 -5.52
C ASP A 265 9.12 23.80 -6.70
N LYS A 266 10.39 23.51 -7.03
CA LYS A 266 10.72 22.55 -8.10
C LYS A 266 10.31 21.12 -7.75
N VAL A 267 10.57 20.69 -6.53
CA VAL A 267 10.13 19.37 -6.05
C VAL A 267 8.60 19.31 -6.03
N ASP A 268 7.95 20.35 -5.54
CA ASP A 268 6.51 20.48 -5.51
C ASP A 268 5.87 20.35 -6.91
N ASP A 269 6.38 21.11 -7.88
CA ASP A 269 5.96 21.02 -9.28
C ASP A 269 6.20 19.63 -9.88
N TRP A 270 7.31 18.99 -9.52
CA TRP A 270 7.59 17.61 -9.95
C TRP A 270 6.58 16.62 -9.37
N TYR A 271 6.29 16.66 -8.07
CA TYR A 271 5.30 15.77 -7.45
C TYR A 271 3.91 16.01 -8.04
N PHE A 272 3.52 17.26 -8.26
CA PHE A 272 2.25 17.58 -8.93
C PHE A 272 2.14 16.90 -10.30
N GLN A 273 3.14 17.14 -11.16
CA GLN A 273 3.13 16.60 -12.51
C GLN A 273 3.14 15.08 -12.49
N HIS A 274 3.96 14.48 -11.62
CA HIS A 274 4.04 13.04 -11.45
C HIS A 274 2.69 12.42 -11.03
N HIS A 275 1.97 13.06 -10.09
CA HIS A 275 0.63 12.62 -9.69
C HIS A 275 -0.38 12.74 -10.84
N CYS A 276 -0.38 13.87 -11.55
CA CYS A 276 -1.25 14.05 -12.72
C CYS A 276 -0.98 12.99 -13.78
N ASP A 277 0.28 12.76 -14.15
CA ASP A 277 0.67 11.80 -15.19
C ASP A 277 0.27 10.37 -14.79
N TRP A 278 0.52 10.00 -13.54
CA TRP A 278 0.31 8.64 -13.07
C TRP A 278 -1.17 8.29 -12.87
N PHE A 279 -1.92 9.12 -12.12
CA PHE A 279 -3.34 8.86 -11.85
C PHE A 279 -4.23 9.06 -13.09
N ASN A 280 -3.72 9.75 -14.12
CA ASN A 280 -4.38 9.94 -15.40
C ASN A 280 -3.91 8.97 -16.49
N ALA A 281 -3.02 8.01 -16.18
CA ALA A 281 -2.54 7.02 -17.14
C ALA A 281 -3.61 5.94 -17.40
N SER A 282 -3.86 5.63 -18.67
CA SER A 282 -4.75 4.53 -19.06
C SER A 282 -4.03 3.19 -19.02
N PRO A 283 -4.67 2.07 -18.63
CA PRO A 283 -6.09 1.91 -18.25
C PRO A 283 -6.43 2.18 -16.77
N PHE A 284 -5.49 2.68 -15.96
CA PHE A 284 -5.74 2.95 -14.54
C PHE A 284 -6.73 4.10 -14.32
N ARG A 285 -6.66 5.15 -15.13
CA ARG A 285 -7.61 6.27 -15.13
C ARG A 285 -9.07 5.80 -15.30
N GLU A 286 -9.32 4.87 -16.22
CA GLU A 286 -10.65 4.31 -16.45
C GLU A 286 -11.17 3.57 -15.21
N ALA A 287 -10.30 2.85 -14.49
CA ALA A 287 -10.66 2.20 -13.24
C ALA A 287 -10.92 3.22 -12.12
N ASN A 288 -10.07 4.24 -11.97
CA ASN A 288 -10.25 5.33 -10.99
C ASN A 288 -11.56 6.09 -11.18
N ALA A 289 -12.05 6.20 -12.42
CA ALA A 289 -13.29 6.92 -12.71
C ALA A 289 -14.57 6.10 -12.42
N GLN A 290 -14.47 4.78 -12.23
CA GLN A 290 -15.62 3.87 -12.18
C GLN A 290 -15.66 2.97 -10.93
N ILE A 291 -14.51 2.71 -10.30
CA ILE A 291 -14.39 1.86 -9.11
C ILE A 291 -13.97 2.75 -7.93
N PRO A 292 -14.85 2.97 -6.93
CA PRO A 292 -14.50 3.79 -5.78
C PRO A 292 -13.29 3.22 -5.03
N GLN A 293 -12.30 4.08 -4.72
CA GLN A 293 -11.10 3.65 -4.01
C GLN A 293 -11.10 3.98 -2.51
N ILE A 294 -10.37 3.18 -1.73
CA ILE A 294 -9.87 3.51 -0.39
C ILE A 294 -8.38 3.17 -0.36
N ASN A 295 -7.52 4.15 -0.06
CA ASN A 295 -6.08 3.93 -0.05
C ASN A 295 -5.48 4.26 1.32
N ILE A 296 -4.42 3.55 1.68
CA ILE A 296 -3.36 4.02 2.59
C ILE A 296 -2.09 4.20 1.77
N TRP A 297 -1.16 5.03 2.22
CA TRP A 297 0.17 5.16 1.61
C TRP A 297 1.23 4.24 2.22
N ASP A 298 2.28 3.96 1.45
CA ASP A 298 3.55 3.38 1.90
C ASP A 298 4.72 4.34 1.60
N ASP A 299 5.96 3.85 1.68
CA ASP A 299 7.16 4.65 1.48
C ASP A 299 7.37 5.12 0.05
N HIS A 300 7.08 4.33 -1.00
CA HIS A 300 7.28 4.82 -2.37
C HIS A 300 6.31 5.95 -2.76
N ASP A 301 5.18 6.12 -2.06
CA ASP A 301 4.34 7.32 -2.21
C ASP A 301 5.12 8.59 -1.81
N ILE A 302 6.12 8.46 -0.93
CA ILE A 302 6.99 9.51 -0.41
C ILE A 302 8.35 9.49 -1.13
N ILE A 303 9.18 8.54 -0.79
CA ILE A 303 10.48 8.15 -1.37
C ILE A 303 10.88 6.83 -0.69
N ASP A 304 11.50 5.93 -1.44
CA ASP A 304 11.98 4.62 -1.00
C ASP A 304 12.64 4.65 0.40
N GLY A 305 12.20 3.77 1.30
CA GLY A 305 12.71 3.64 2.67
C GLY A 305 12.36 4.81 3.61
N PHE A 306 11.39 5.68 3.25
CA PHE A 306 10.96 6.74 4.15
C PHE A 306 10.42 6.15 5.47
N GLY A 307 10.89 6.71 6.59
CA GLY A 307 10.73 6.12 7.91
C GLY A 307 11.86 5.21 8.40
N THR A 308 12.66 4.55 7.54
CA THR A 308 13.63 3.52 7.98
C THR A 308 15.11 3.91 7.94
N TYR A 309 15.45 5.01 7.28
CA TYR A 309 16.75 5.64 7.48
C TYR A 309 17.01 6.06 8.95
N LYS A 310 18.29 6.25 9.28
CA LYS A 310 18.71 6.79 10.58
C LYS A 310 18.01 8.12 10.88
N ASP A 311 17.64 8.37 12.14
CA ASP A 311 16.93 9.59 12.55
C ASP A 311 17.62 10.88 12.08
N ALA A 312 18.95 10.98 12.18
CA ALA A 312 19.69 12.14 11.70
C ALA A 312 19.58 12.38 10.17
N TRP A 313 19.31 11.33 9.40
CA TRP A 313 19.05 11.40 7.96
C TRP A 313 17.61 11.78 7.66
N GLN A 314 16.64 11.16 8.34
CA GLN A 314 15.22 11.50 8.19
C GLN A 314 14.94 12.96 8.57
N ARG A 315 15.70 13.51 9.52
CA ARG A 315 15.63 14.92 9.92
C ARG A 315 16.39 15.89 9.01
N ALA A 316 17.00 15.41 7.93
CA ALA A 316 17.65 16.29 6.97
C ALA A 316 16.61 17.24 6.35
N PRO A 317 16.95 18.52 6.06
CA PRO A 317 16.00 19.49 5.52
C PRO A 317 15.26 19.00 4.27
N VAL A 318 15.97 18.30 3.38
CA VAL A 318 15.40 17.71 2.16
C VAL A 318 14.38 16.61 2.48
N PHE A 319 14.69 15.67 3.39
CA PHE A 319 13.77 14.59 3.77
C PHE A 319 12.50 15.11 4.45
N MET A 320 12.64 16.05 5.38
CA MET A 320 11.49 16.71 6.02
C MET A 320 10.62 17.44 4.99
N GLY A 321 11.27 18.10 4.02
CA GLY A 321 10.58 18.79 2.92
C GLY A 321 9.83 17.85 1.98
N ILE A 322 10.44 16.71 1.61
CA ILE A 322 9.79 15.66 0.82
C ILE A 322 8.59 15.09 1.56
N GLY A 323 8.73 14.75 2.85
CA GLY A 323 7.64 14.20 3.65
C GLY A 323 6.42 15.14 3.70
N GLU A 324 6.66 16.45 3.80
CA GLU A 324 5.60 17.46 3.76
C GLU A 324 4.91 17.55 2.39
N ILE A 325 5.69 17.53 1.29
CA ILE A 325 5.17 17.59 -0.08
C ILE A 325 4.37 16.31 -0.40
N ALA A 326 4.91 15.13 -0.07
CA ALA A 326 4.24 13.86 -0.28
C ALA A 326 2.93 13.77 0.53
N TRP A 327 2.92 14.24 1.79
CA TRP A 327 1.71 14.29 2.60
C TRP A 327 0.64 15.20 1.98
N LYS A 328 1.02 16.35 1.39
CA LYS A 328 0.10 17.21 0.63
C LYS A 328 -0.56 16.45 -0.51
N TYR A 329 0.23 15.78 -1.35
CA TYR A 329 -0.30 15.10 -2.54
C TYR A 329 -1.07 13.82 -2.22
N MET A 330 -0.66 13.04 -1.22
CA MET A 330 -1.44 11.93 -0.69
C MET A 330 -2.82 12.41 -0.18
N SER A 331 -2.83 13.52 0.60
CA SER A 331 -4.08 14.10 1.11
C SER A 331 -5.01 14.55 -0.02
N LEU A 332 -4.47 15.22 -1.04
CA LEU A 332 -5.25 15.71 -2.17
C LEU A 332 -5.75 14.58 -3.08
N PHE A 333 -4.84 13.79 -3.66
CA PHE A 333 -5.14 12.81 -4.72
C PHE A 333 -5.74 11.52 -4.20
N GLN A 334 -5.31 11.03 -3.02
CA GLN A 334 -5.75 9.73 -2.53
C GLN A 334 -6.85 9.84 -1.46
N GLN A 335 -6.83 10.90 -0.64
CA GLN A 335 -7.80 11.09 0.44
C GLN A 335 -8.91 12.11 0.13
N HIS A 336 -8.76 12.93 -0.92
CA HIS A 336 -9.67 14.04 -1.24
C HIS A 336 -9.84 15.02 -0.06
N LEU A 337 -8.73 15.36 0.59
CA LEU A 337 -8.66 16.27 1.72
C LEU A 337 -7.80 17.49 1.39
N PRO A 338 -8.11 18.67 1.96
CA PRO A 338 -7.25 19.83 1.82
C PRO A 338 -5.93 19.61 2.59
N PRO A 339 -4.81 20.19 2.13
CA PRO A 339 -3.49 20.02 2.74
C PRO A 339 -3.27 20.86 4.02
N SER A 340 -4.30 21.55 4.52
CA SER A 340 -4.25 22.12 5.87
C SER A 340 -5.50 21.69 6.59
N THR A 341 -5.36 20.78 7.55
CA THR A 341 -6.43 20.52 8.53
C THR A 341 -6.54 21.66 9.55
N THR A 342 -5.74 22.73 9.38
CA THR A 342 -5.85 23.98 10.14
C THR A 342 -6.06 25.14 9.17
N THR A 343 -7.27 25.71 9.19
CA THR A 343 -7.67 27.05 8.69
C THR A 343 -8.33 27.13 7.31
N ASN A 344 -9.62 27.51 7.33
CA ASN A 344 -10.31 28.23 6.27
C ASN A 344 -9.60 29.56 5.97
N GLN A 345 -8.67 29.57 5.01
CA GLN A 345 -8.30 30.66 4.09
C GLN A 345 -6.90 30.36 3.52
N LEU A 346 -6.88 29.82 2.31
CA LEU A 346 -5.69 29.35 1.61
C LEU A 346 -4.89 30.52 1.03
N THR A 347 -3.91 31.00 1.79
CA THR A 347 -2.65 31.45 1.21
C THR A 347 -1.56 30.63 1.89
N TYR A 348 -0.95 29.74 1.10
CA TYR A 348 0.23 29.00 1.50
C TYR A 348 1.36 29.99 1.82
N ASP A 349 1.90 29.95 3.05
CA ASP A 349 3.06 30.75 3.46
C ASP A 349 4.31 29.84 3.53
N PRO A 350 5.21 29.89 2.53
CA PRO A 350 6.44 29.11 2.52
C PRO A 350 7.39 29.44 3.69
N SER A 351 7.25 30.61 4.32
CA SER A 351 8.15 31.09 5.38
C SER A 351 7.92 30.44 6.75
N SER A 352 6.75 29.81 6.95
CA SER A 352 6.38 29.12 8.20
C SER A 352 7.21 27.87 8.52
N PHE A 353 8.04 27.39 7.57
CA PHE A 353 8.76 26.12 7.66
C PHE A 353 10.28 26.24 7.76
N ASN A 354 10.84 27.45 7.90
CA ASN A 354 12.23 27.64 8.31
C ASN A 354 12.29 27.95 9.82
N PRO A 355 12.15 26.98 10.73
CA PRO A 355 12.56 27.22 12.10
C PRO A 355 14.08 27.38 12.08
N ILE A 356 14.54 28.63 12.23
CA ILE A 356 15.91 28.88 12.71
C ILE A 356 16.04 28.03 13.98
N PRO A 357 17.04 27.14 14.10
CA PRO A 357 17.22 26.36 15.31
C PRO A 357 17.31 27.35 16.47
N SER A 358 16.35 27.32 17.39
CA SER A 358 16.48 28.05 18.64
C SER A 358 17.72 27.50 19.31
N LEU A 359 18.74 28.36 19.44
CA LEU A 359 19.95 28.05 20.17
C LEU A 359 19.52 27.51 21.55
N PRO A 360 20.12 26.40 22.04
CA PRO A 360 19.85 25.94 23.38
C PRO A 360 20.14 27.09 24.33
N THR A 361 19.12 27.54 25.04
CA THR A 361 19.26 28.54 26.10
C THR A 361 20.28 28.00 27.08
N LYS A 362 21.45 28.63 27.11
CA LYS A 362 22.47 28.39 28.14
C LYS A 362 21.83 28.73 29.48
N HIS A 363 21.38 27.71 30.22
CA HIS A 363 21.14 27.85 31.64
C HIS A 363 22.47 28.21 32.30
N SER A 364 22.59 29.47 32.72
CA SER A 364 23.61 29.90 33.66
C SER A 364 23.21 29.44 35.07
N PRO A 365 24.15 29.01 35.93
CA PRO A 365 23.84 28.46 37.24
C PRO A 365 23.63 29.58 38.30
N GLY A 366 22.67 29.34 39.21
CA GLY A 366 22.39 30.15 40.41
C GLY A 366 20.96 30.73 40.36
N THR A 367 20.08 30.59 41.35
CA THR A 367 20.23 30.35 42.79
C THR A 367 19.01 29.60 43.33
N THR A 368 19.24 28.71 44.30
CA THR A 368 18.24 27.97 45.06
C THR A 368 17.32 28.87 45.89
N GLU A 369 16.01 28.77 45.68
CA GLU A 369 15.00 29.08 46.71
C GLU A 369 13.94 27.98 46.72
N ALA A 370 13.63 27.52 47.94
CA ALA A 370 12.88 26.31 48.23
C ALA A 370 11.36 26.49 48.10
N ALA A 371 10.69 25.46 47.57
CA ALA A 371 9.23 25.36 47.55
C ALA A 371 8.67 24.94 48.91
N PRO A 372 7.54 25.51 49.39
CA PRO A 372 6.90 25.07 50.63
C PRO A 372 5.91 23.91 50.38
N VAL A 373 5.95 22.95 51.30
CA VAL A 373 5.09 21.76 51.42
C VAL A 373 3.79 22.13 52.15
N PRO A 374 2.60 21.59 51.78
CA PRO A 374 1.38 21.77 52.55
C PRO A 374 1.21 20.68 53.61
N SER A 375 1.00 21.09 54.87
CA SER A 375 0.66 20.21 55.99
C SER A 375 -0.84 20.27 56.33
N SER A 376 -1.34 19.11 56.74
CA SER A 376 -2.75 18.73 56.85
C SER A 376 -3.39 18.92 58.25
N LYS A 377 -4.74 18.93 58.25
CA LYS A 377 -5.71 18.47 59.28
C LYS A 377 -6.11 19.43 60.43
N PRO A 378 -7.23 19.18 61.16
CA PRO A 378 -8.57 18.69 60.74
C PRO A 378 -9.75 19.34 61.54
N GLN A 379 -11.02 19.16 61.13
CA GLN A 379 -12.15 18.86 62.05
C GLN A 379 -13.46 18.52 61.31
N HIS A 380 -14.36 17.87 62.06
CA HIS A 380 -15.37 16.88 61.66
C HIS A 380 -16.81 17.46 61.82
N PRO A 381 -17.90 16.67 61.70
CA PRO A 381 -18.98 16.86 60.71
C PRO A 381 -20.30 17.39 61.32
N ASP A 382 -21.29 17.76 60.50
CA ASP A 382 -22.68 17.39 60.80
C ASP A 382 -23.67 17.47 59.62
N VAL A 383 -24.70 16.65 59.78
CA VAL A 383 -25.74 16.20 58.85
C VAL A 383 -26.85 17.24 58.62
N GLN A 384 -27.44 17.33 57.41
CA GLN A 384 -28.91 17.29 57.19
C GLN A 384 -29.38 17.41 55.72
N LYS A 385 -30.13 16.37 55.31
CA LYS A 385 -31.46 16.35 54.66
C LYS A 385 -31.75 16.99 53.29
N GLN A 386 -32.27 16.09 52.43
CA GLN A 386 -33.56 16.13 51.70
C GLN A 386 -33.63 16.63 50.24
N ASN A 387 -33.88 15.63 49.38
CA ASN A 387 -35.02 15.44 48.47
C ASN A 387 -35.33 16.40 47.29
N GLY A 388 -35.56 15.75 46.13
CA GLY A 388 -36.57 16.10 45.12
C GLY A 388 -35.98 16.41 43.74
N THR A 389 -36.05 15.52 42.73
CA THR A 389 -37.13 15.38 41.71
C THR A 389 -37.55 16.71 41.07
N ALA A 390 -37.76 16.89 39.77
CA ALA A 390 -37.59 16.15 38.53
C ALA A 390 -37.98 17.16 37.41
N GLN A 391 -37.46 16.96 36.19
CA GLN A 391 -38.14 17.14 34.90
C GLN A 391 -38.59 18.53 34.37
N ASP A 392 -38.24 18.68 33.08
CA ASP A 392 -38.96 19.28 31.95
C ASP A 392 -39.18 20.81 31.88
N ALA A 393 -38.66 21.42 30.80
CA ALA A 393 -39.49 21.85 29.66
C ALA A 393 -38.70 22.73 28.66
N GLU A 394 -39.10 22.56 27.41
CA GLU A 394 -38.62 23.21 26.20
C GLU A 394 -39.01 24.71 26.06
N GLN A 395 -38.36 25.33 25.06
CA GLN A 395 -38.89 26.27 24.06
C GLN A 395 -38.54 27.77 24.11
N ASN A 396 -37.96 28.17 22.96
CA ASN A 396 -38.13 29.41 22.18
C ASN A 396 -37.40 30.71 22.58
N GLY A 397 -36.47 31.11 21.69
CA GLY A 397 -36.75 32.22 20.76
C GLY A 397 -36.05 33.57 20.99
N HIS A 398 -35.26 33.97 19.98
CA HIS A 398 -34.95 35.33 19.51
C HIS A 398 -33.73 36.12 20.06
N ALA A 399 -32.69 36.14 19.20
CA ALA A 399 -31.88 37.27 18.70
C ALA A 399 -31.84 38.61 19.49
N ASN A 400 -30.63 39.04 19.87
CA ASN A 400 -29.89 40.11 19.17
C ASN A 400 -28.49 40.39 19.77
N HIS A 401 -27.55 40.63 18.85
CA HIS A 401 -26.33 41.44 18.90
C HIS A 401 -25.65 41.77 20.25
N GLU A 402 -24.38 41.35 20.39
CA GLU A 402 -23.23 42.29 20.41
C GLU A 402 -21.89 41.56 20.18
N LYS A 403 -21.19 41.94 19.10
CA LYS A 403 -19.82 41.52 18.81
C LYS A 403 -18.88 42.30 19.72
N SER A 404 -18.13 41.60 20.58
CA SER A 404 -16.89 42.13 21.15
C SER A 404 -15.73 41.26 20.68
N HIS A 405 -14.85 41.86 19.87
CA HIS A 405 -13.60 41.28 19.42
C HIS A 405 -12.69 40.98 20.62
N ARG A 406 -12.37 39.71 20.84
CA ARG A 406 -11.10 39.29 21.43
C ARG A 406 -10.45 38.28 20.51
N SER A 407 -9.33 38.70 19.93
CA SER A 407 -8.41 37.90 19.14
C SER A 407 -7.80 36.81 20.02
N GLY A 408 -8.33 35.59 19.90
CA GLY A 408 -7.68 34.36 20.33
C GLY A 408 -7.92 33.35 19.22
N GLY A 409 -6.98 33.25 18.28
CA GLY A 409 -7.06 32.29 17.18
C GLY A 409 -6.83 30.87 17.70
N THR A 410 -7.89 30.22 18.16
CA THR A 410 -7.97 28.76 18.11
C THR A 410 -8.47 28.43 16.71
N GLY A 411 -7.55 28.08 15.80
CA GLY A 411 -7.94 27.64 14.46
C GLY A 411 -8.89 26.47 14.57
N GLU A 412 -10.11 26.61 14.04
CA GLU A 412 -11.04 25.48 13.94
C GLU A 412 -10.42 24.44 13.00
N GLU A 413 -10.15 23.26 13.55
CA GLU A 413 -9.63 22.10 12.80
C GLU A 413 -10.72 21.64 11.81
N VAL A 414 -10.32 21.31 10.58
CA VAL A 414 -11.26 20.82 9.55
C VAL A 414 -11.98 19.58 10.07
N GLU A 415 -13.31 19.60 10.03
CA GLU A 415 -14.15 18.44 10.34
C GLU A 415 -13.91 17.37 9.28
N LEU A 416 -13.40 16.22 9.70
CA LEU A 416 -13.14 15.07 8.81
C LEU A 416 -14.39 14.21 8.68
N ASP A 417 -14.54 13.52 7.54
CA ASP A 417 -15.57 12.48 7.41
C ASP A 417 -15.41 11.46 8.57
N PRO A 418 -16.52 10.99 9.17
CA PRO A 418 -16.48 10.05 10.30
C PRO A 418 -15.74 8.73 10.05
N SER A 419 -15.45 8.38 8.80
CA SER A 419 -14.61 7.22 8.46
C SER A 419 -13.14 7.39 8.89
N TYR A 420 -12.65 8.61 9.08
CA TYR A 420 -11.26 8.82 9.52
C TYR A 420 -11.05 8.56 11.01
N VAL A 421 -9.89 8.03 11.34
CA VAL A 421 -9.33 7.90 12.68
C VAL A 421 -8.02 8.66 12.71
N ARG A 422 -8.07 9.88 13.24
CA ARG A 422 -6.91 10.75 13.39
C ARG A 422 -5.99 10.23 14.49
N HIS A 423 -4.70 10.14 14.21
CA HIS A 423 -3.71 9.71 15.20
C HIS A 423 -3.63 10.75 16.34
N PRO A 424 -3.39 10.31 17.59
CA PRO A 424 -3.32 11.24 18.71
C PRO A 424 -2.13 12.20 18.66
N GLN A 425 -1.01 11.74 18.08
CA GLN A 425 0.24 12.50 17.98
C GLN A 425 0.59 12.82 16.52
N GLN A 426 1.40 13.87 16.33
CA GLN A 426 2.04 14.14 15.04
C GLN A 426 3.21 13.19 14.81
N GLY A 427 3.48 12.90 13.53
CA GLY A 427 4.62 12.11 13.12
C GLY A 427 5.97 12.78 13.44
N PRO A 428 7.06 12.00 13.52
CA PRO A 428 8.37 12.52 13.88
C PRO A 428 9.09 13.21 12.70
N TYR A 429 8.72 12.85 11.47
CA TYR A 429 9.30 13.33 10.21
C TYR A 429 8.24 13.97 9.29
N ILE A 430 7.01 13.45 9.32
CA ILE A 430 5.84 14.11 8.75
C ILE A 430 5.15 14.84 9.90
N GLN A 431 5.23 16.17 9.94
CA GLN A 431 4.76 16.98 11.08
C GLN A 431 3.23 17.18 11.08
N HIS A 432 2.50 16.15 10.63
CA HIS A 432 1.05 16.05 10.62
C HIS A 432 0.60 14.86 11.46
N ARG A 433 -0.68 14.82 11.82
CA ARG A 433 -1.28 13.64 12.43
C ARG A 433 -1.65 12.64 11.34
N GLY A 434 -1.32 11.37 11.55
CA GLY A 434 -1.69 10.31 10.62
C GLY A 434 -3.20 10.14 10.53
N LEU A 435 -3.66 9.63 9.39
CA LEU A 435 -5.08 9.45 9.09
C LEU A 435 -5.34 7.99 8.72
N SER A 436 -5.67 7.19 9.72
CA SER A 436 -6.20 5.85 9.50
C SER A 436 -7.67 5.91 9.07
N ILE A 437 -8.19 4.85 8.45
CA ILE A 437 -9.56 4.79 7.91
C ILE A 437 -10.30 3.61 8.54
N CYS A 438 -11.52 3.81 9.03
CA CYS A 438 -12.40 2.78 9.55
C CYS A 438 -13.80 2.92 8.97
N THR A 439 -14.26 1.92 8.20
CA THR A 439 -15.56 2.00 7.51
C THR A 439 -16.18 0.61 7.29
N SER A 440 -17.48 0.55 6.99
CA SER A 440 -18.17 -0.69 6.62
C SER A 440 -18.00 -0.97 5.14
N LEU A 441 -17.74 -2.23 4.76
CA LEU A 441 -17.72 -2.68 3.36
C LEU A 441 -18.94 -3.55 3.07
N GLY A 442 -20.13 -2.95 3.27
CA GLY A 442 -21.40 -3.64 3.18
C GLY A 442 -21.72 -4.48 4.43
N GLU A 443 -22.64 -5.43 4.27
CA GLU A 443 -23.07 -6.24 5.41
C GLU A 443 -21.95 -7.16 5.93
N GLY A 444 -21.74 -7.13 7.26
CA GLY A 444 -20.90 -8.09 7.95
C GLY A 444 -19.39 -7.84 7.89
N ILE A 445 -18.92 -6.80 7.18
CA ILE A 445 -17.50 -6.46 7.07
C ILE A 445 -17.22 -5.06 7.62
N VAL A 446 -16.33 -4.97 8.61
CA VAL A 446 -15.66 -3.73 9.02
C VAL A 446 -14.26 -3.72 8.44
N PHE A 447 -13.87 -2.62 7.82
CA PHE A 447 -12.53 -2.38 7.30
C PHE A 447 -11.78 -1.38 8.17
N TYR A 448 -10.49 -1.62 8.39
CA TYR A 448 -9.57 -0.69 9.03
C TYR A 448 -8.26 -0.61 8.23
N GLY A 449 -7.96 0.55 7.65
CA GLY A 449 -6.67 0.86 7.04
C GLY A 449 -5.80 1.65 8.00
N LEU A 450 -4.67 1.06 8.42
CA LEU A 450 -3.75 1.68 9.37
C LEU A 450 -2.67 2.48 8.62
N ASP A 451 -2.62 3.79 8.87
CA ASP A 451 -1.50 4.62 8.42
C ASP A 451 -0.25 4.23 9.22
N CYS A 452 0.66 3.51 8.57
CA CYS A 452 1.91 3.06 9.19
C CYS A 452 3.08 3.99 8.90
N ARG A 453 2.92 5.02 8.05
CA ARG A 453 4.03 5.85 7.57
C ARG A 453 4.16 7.16 8.33
N THR A 454 3.05 7.78 8.76
CA THR A 454 3.14 9.03 9.52
C THR A 454 3.92 8.89 10.83
N ASP A 455 3.69 7.80 11.57
CA ASP A 455 4.35 7.54 12.86
C ASP A 455 5.76 6.91 12.72
N ARG A 456 6.12 6.49 11.49
CA ARG A 456 7.21 5.55 11.23
C ARG A 456 8.56 6.08 11.67
N THR A 457 9.33 5.21 12.29
CA THR A 457 10.76 5.37 12.49
C THR A 457 11.47 4.04 12.24
N ARG A 458 12.80 4.07 12.13
CA ARG A 458 13.64 2.87 12.02
C ARG A 458 13.40 1.82 13.12
N HIS A 459 12.88 2.23 14.28
CA HIS A 459 12.72 1.35 15.44
C HIS A 459 11.27 1.11 15.85
N ARG A 460 10.30 1.69 15.13
CA ARG A 460 8.88 1.64 15.50
C ARG A 460 8.00 1.91 14.28
N ILE A 461 6.93 1.14 14.13
CA ILE A 461 5.93 1.32 13.08
C ILE A 461 4.95 2.43 13.47
N CYS A 462 4.17 2.23 14.52
CA CYS A 462 3.18 3.17 15.03
C CYS A 462 3.39 3.47 16.51
N TYR A 463 2.84 4.59 16.97
CA TYR A 463 2.81 4.87 18.41
C TYR A 463 1.80 3.97 19.14
N ALA A 464 2.03 3.77 20.44
CA ALA A 464 1.18 2.92 21.26
C ALA A 464 -0.26 3.46 21.38
N ASP A 465 -0.41 4.79 21.39
CA ASP A 465 -1.69 5.49 21.41
C ASP A 465 -2.38 5.51 20.03
N THR A 466 -1.62 5.46 18.93
CA THR A 466 -2.18 5.18 17.59
C THR A 466 -2.85 3.81 17.56
N TYR A 467 -2.18 2.77 18.08
CA TYR A 467 -2.84 1.47 18.25
C TYR A 467 -4.02 1.54 19.20
N GLN A 468 -3.94 2.31 20.29
CA GLN A 468 -5.07 2.46 21.20
C GLN A 468 -6.28 3.08 20.49
N ALA A 469 -6.10 4.15 19.71
CA ALA A 469 -7.15 4.76 18.90
C ALA A 469 -7.76 3.79 17.90
N MET A 470 -6.94 2.95 17.25
CA MET A 470 -7.41 1.87 16.37
C MET A 470 -8.32 0.90 17.11
N PHE A 471 -7.89 0.37 18.25
CA PHE A 471 -8.68 -0.62 18.99
C PHE A 471 -9.92 -0.02 19.65
N ASP A 472 -9.86 1.22 20.14
CA ASP A 472 -11.04 1.94 20.65
C ASP A 472 -12.09 2.11 19.54
N ARG A 473 -11.65 2.42 18.31
CA ARG A 473 -12.55 2.50 17.16
C ARG A 473 -13.12 1.14 16.80
N LEU A 474 -12.29 0.11 16.69
CA LEU A 474 -12.75 -1.25 16.38
C LEU A 474 -13.71 -1.79 17.45
N ASP A 475 -13.48 -1.50 18.72
CA ASP A 475 -14.38 -1.92 19.80
C ASP A 475 -15.77 -1.30 19.68
N LYS A 476 -15.87 -0.09 19.11
CA LYS A 476 -17.14 0.59 18.82
C LYS A 476 -17.82 0.06 17.57
N GLU A 477 -17.07 -0.14 16.48
CA GLU A 477 -17.63 -0.49 15.16
C GLU A 477 -17.88 -2.00 14.97
N VAL A 478 -17.13 -2.85 15.66
CA VAL A 478 -17.30 -4.31 15.60
C VAL A 478 -18.43 -4.73 16.54
N ILE A 479 -19.59 -5.04 15.95
CA ILE A 479 -20.79 -5.43 16.68
C ILE A 479 -20.92 -6.95 16.69
N THR A 480 -20.78 -7.57 17.86
CA THR A 480 -20.87 -9.03 18.05
C THR A 480 -22.17 -9.59 17.46
N GLY A 481 -22.03 -10.61 16.61
CA GLY A 481 -23.14 -11.26 15.92
C GLY A 481 -23.58 -10.57 14.62
N LYS A 482 -23.33 -9.28 14.44
CA LYS A 482 -23.56 -8.56 13.17
C LYS A 482 -22.30 -8.56 12.30
N THR A 483 -21.18 -8.08 12.83
CA THR A 483 -19.89 -8.10 12.15
C THR A 483 -19.35 -9.53 12.12
N LYS A 484 -19.01 -10.03 10.94
CA LYS A 484 -18.49 -11.38 10.70
C LYS A 484 -16.99 -11.36 10.45
N HIS A 485 -16.52 -10.32 9.75
CA HIS A 485 -15.12 -10.12 9.39
C HIS A 485 -14.65 -8.71 9.71
N VAL A 486 -13.39 -8.61 10.14
CA VAL A 486 -12.60 -7.39 10.09
C VAL A 486 -11.52 -7.56 9.04
N LEU A 487 -11.47 -6.64 8.07
CA LEU A 487 -10.37 -6.52 7.13
C LEU A 487 -9.40 -5.44 7.62
N LEU A 488 -8.20 -5.82 8.02
CA LEU A 488 -7.13 -4.90 8.38
C LEU A 488 -6.18 -4.73 7.20
N LEU A 489 -5.92 -3.49 6.78
CA LEU A 489 -4.95 -3.17 5.74
C LEU A 489 -3.66 -2.62 6.34
N LEU A 490 -2.53 -3.20 5.93
CA LEU A 490 -1.17 -2.79 6.28
C LEU A 490 -0.36 -2.69 4.97
N GLY A 491 0.54 -1.71 4.86
CA GLY A 491 1.40 -1.57 3.67
C GLY A 491 2.27 -2.80 3.42
N VAL A 492 3.01 -3.19 4.47
CA VAL A 492 3.99 -4.27 4.41
C VAL A 492 3.45 -5.59 5.02
N PRO A 493 3.82 -6.78 4.50
CA PRO A 493 3.35 -8.07 5.01
C PRO A 493 3.74 -8.36 6.46
N ILE A 494 2.76 -8.80 7.25
CA ILE A 494 2.95 -9.12 8.67
C ILE A 494 3.22 -10.61 8.93
N ALA A 495 2.70 -11.50 8.09
CA ALA A 495 2.92 -12.95 8.16
C ALA A 495 3.77 -13.45 6.99
N TYR A 496 5.08 -13.16 7.04
CA TYR A 496 6.02 -13.42 5.95
C TYR A 496 7.31 -14.09 6.43
N PRO A 497 8.04 -14.85 5.58
CA PRO A 497 9.29 -15.49 5.99
C PRO A 497 10.32 -14.49 6.51
N ARG A 498 11.03 -14.87 7.57
CA ARG A 498 12.09 -14.04 8.15
C ARG A 498 13.33 -14.08 7.27
N LEU A 499 13.76 -12.92 6.80
CA LEU A 499 14.89 -12.76 5.90
C LEU A 499 16.20 -12.32 6.60
N VAL A 500 16.30 -12.45 7.93
CA VAL A 500 17.48 -12.08 8.77
C VAL A 500 18.84 -12.58 8.22
N TRP A 501 18.85 -13.63 7.40
CA TRP A 501 20.05 -14.14 6.75
C TRP A 501 20.52 -13.30 5.55
N ALA A 502 19.64 -12.57 4.86
CA ALA A 502 19.96 -11.72 3.72
C ALA A 502 20.87 -10.56 4.16
N GLU A 503 20.54 -9.91 5.28
CA GLU A 503 21.42 -8.98 6.01
C GLU A 503 22.82 -9.57 6.25
N THR A 504 22.88 -10.81 6.75
CA THR A 504 24.14 -11.50 7.10
C THR A 504 24.97 -11.86 5.86
N LEU A 505 24.32 -12.32 4.78
CA LEU A 505 24.98 -12.66 3.52
C LEU A 505 25.51 -11.40 2.81
N MET A 506 24.76 -10.30 2.87
CA MET A 506 25.14 -9.04 2.21
C MET A 506 26.11 -8.18 3.03
N THR A 507 26.17 -8.33 4.35
CA THR A 507 27.19 -7.70 5.20
C THR A 507 28.45 -8.57 5.38
N SER A 508 28.45 -9.81 4.85
CA SER A 508 29.59 -10.72 4.95
C SER A 508 30.84 -10.18 4.23
N LYS A 509 31.96 -10.18 4.95
CA LYS A 509 33.30 -9.85 4.43
C LYS A 509 33.76 -10.78 3.29
N LEU A 510 33.08 -11.92 3.09
CA LEU A 510 33.36 -12.86 2.00
C LEU A 510 32.83 -12.37 0.64
N MET A 511 31.85 -11.46 0.62
CA MET A 511 31.31 -10.83 -0.60
C MET A 511 32.07 -9.56 -1.01
N ALA A 512 32.92 -9.03 -0.14
CA ALA A 512 33.74 -7.85 -0.42
C ALA A 512 34.69 -8.02 -1.62
N PRO A 513 35.38 -9.17 -1.82
CA PRO A 513 36.20 -9.41 -3.00
C PRO A 513 35.40 -9.44 -4.30
N LEU A 514 34.18 -10.00 -4.28
CA LEU A 514 33.29 -10.06 -5.45
C LEU A 514 32.78 -8.66 -5.82
N ARG A 515 32.42 -7.84 -4.83
CA ARG A 515 32.04 -6.43 -5.02
C ARG A 515 33.19 -5.61 -5.60
N LEU A 516 34.41 -5.86 -5.13
CA LEU A 516 35.61 -5.19 -5.61
C LEU A 516 35.99 -5.62 -7.03
N LEU A 517 35.85 -6.91 -7.38
CA LEU A 517 36.08 -7.40 -8.75
C LEU A 517 35.06 -6.83 -9.75
N HIS A 518 33.78 -6.75 -9.36
CA HIS A 518 32.72 -6.17 -10.19
C HIS A 518 33.00 -4.69 -10.49
N LYS A 519 33.39 -3.91 -9.47
CA LYS A 519 33.71 -2.49 -9.58
C LYS A 519 34.99 -2.21 -10.36
N LEU A 520 35.96 -3.14 -10.38
CA LEU A 520 37.27 -2.93 -11.01
C LEU A 520 37.40 -3.46 -12.43
N PHE A 521 36.68 -4.53 -12.80
CA PHE A 521 36.97 -5.25 -14.05
C PHE A 521 35.79 -5.41 -15.01
N GLY A 522 34.53 -5.22 -14.60
CA GLY A 522 33.38 -5.39 -15.51
C GLY A 522 33.25 -6.79 -16.16
N ILE A 523 34.00 -7.78 -15.68
CA ILE A 523 33.98 -9.15 -16.22
C ILE A 523 32.85 -9.92 -15.51
N GLY A 524 31.68 -9.95 -16.14
CA GLY A 524 30.48 -10.66 -15.64
C GLY A 524 29.16 -10.21 -16.26
N ALA A 525 29.17 -9.57 -17.43
CA ALA A 525 28.05 -8.85 -18.05
C ALA A 525 26.82 -9.70 -18.48
N GLY A 526 26.72 -10.97 -18.08
CA GLY A 526 25.63 -11.88 -18.50
C GLY A 526 24.87 -12.60 -17.39
N LEU A 527 25.19 -12.37 -16.11
CA LEU A 527 24.50 -13.03 -14.99
C LEU A 527 24.01 -12.08 -13.88
N PHE A 528 24.45 -10.83 -13.82
CA PHE A 528 24.07 -9.85 -12.79
C PHE A 528 24.28 -8.38 -13.22
N ASN A 529 23.95 -8.03 -14.47
CA ASN A 529 23.83 -6.61 -14.85
C ASN A 529 22.35 -6.23 -14.74
N ASP A 530 22.09 -5.13 -14.04
CA ASP A 530 20.80 -4.53 -13.65
C ASP A 530 20.16 -5.12 -12.37
N PHE A 531 20.97 -5.25 -11.31
CA PHE A 531 20.46 -5.40 -9.95
C PHE A 531 21.04 -4.28 -9.07
N ASP A 532 20.47 -3.08 -9.21
CA ASP A 532 20.68 -1.97 -8.27
C ASP A 532 20.02 -2.23 -6.89
N GLY A 533 19.18 -3.27 -6.79
CA GLY A 533 18.48 -3.71 -5.57
C GLY A 533 19.35 -4.33 -4.45
N LYS A 534 20.62 -3.95 -4.30
CA LYS A 534 21.46 -4.38 -3.15
C LYS A 534 21.34 -3.45 -1.94
N VAL A 535 20.86 -2.23 -2.15
CA VAL A 535 20.54 -1.27 -1.07
C VAL A 535 19.07 -1.43 -0.69
N GLU A 536 18.16 -1.52 -1.68
CA GLU A 536 16.73 -1.82 -1.52
C GLU A 536 16.49 -3.08 -0.66
N LEU A 537 17.06 -4.24 -1.01
CA LEU A 537 16.83 -5.49 -0.27
C LEU A 537 17.32 -5.49 1.21
N LEU A 538 18.19 -4.54 1.62
CA LEU A 538 18.57 -4.37 3.04
C LEU A 538 17.62 -3.46 3.77
N ASP A 539 17.20 -2.38 3.13
CA ASP A 539 16.28 -1.41 3.72
C ASP A 539 14.87 -2.05 3.81
N ASP A 540 14.41 -2.79 2.79
CA ASP A 540 13.20 -3.65 2.81
C ASP A 540 13.16 -4.60 4.02
N LEU A 541 14.33 -5.12 4.41
CA LEU A 541 14.42 -6.08 5.50
C LEU A 541 14.24 -5.43 6.88
N GLU A 542 14.67 -4.18 7.06
CA GLU A 542 14.37 -3.38 8.25
C GLU A 542 12.96 -2.79 8.19
N ASP A 543 12.37 -2.60 7.00
CA ASP A 543 10.99 -2.14 6.78
C ASP A 543 9.94 -3.17 7.23
N HIS A 544 10.26 -4.45 7.12
CA HIS A 544 9.34 -5.54 7.41
C HIS A 544 8.95 -5.69 8.89
N TRP A 545 7.68 -6.04 9.13
CA TRP A 545 7.17 -6.45 10.45
C TRP A 545 7.98 -7.60 11.09
N ALA A 546 8.56 -8.47 10.26
CA ALA A 546 9.35 -9.62 10.68
C ALA A 546 10.78 -9.25 11.14
N ALA A 547 11.20 -8.00 10.97
CA ALA A 547 12.49 -7.49 11.42
C ALA A 547 12.63 -7.62 12.94
N ALA A 548 13.88 -7.78 13.41
CA ALA A 548 14.16 -7.98 14.82
C ALA A 548 13.67 -6.80 15.69
N VAL A 549 13.80 -5.58 15.19
CA VAL A 549 13.40 -4.34 15.87
C VAL A 549 11.88 -4.19 16.01
N HIS A 550 11.10 -4.69 15.05
CA HIS A 550 9.64 -4.56 15.02
C HIS A 550 8.90 -5.75 15.64
N LYS A 551 9.61 -6.84 15.94
CA LYS A 551 8.99 -8.09 16.40
C LYS A 551 8.13 -7.95 17.66
N ALA A 552 8.53 -7.12 18.62
CA ALA A 552 7.76 -6.92 19.85
C ALA A 552 6.42 -6.20 19.58
N GLU A 553 6.48 -5.15 18.76
CA GLU A 553 5.33 -4.37 18.30
C GLU A 553 4.38 -5.24 17.47
N ARG A 554 4.91 -5.95 16.47
CA ARG A 554 4.19 -6.95 15.67
C ARG A 554 3.43 -7.95 16.54
N ASN A 555 4.14 -8.59 17.48
CA ASN A 555 3.55 -9.62 18.31
C ASN A 555 2.42 -9.06 19.18
N THR A 556 2.59 -7.85 19.70
CA THR A 556 1.57 -7.15 20.48
C THR A 556 0.32 -6.88 19.63
N LEU A 557 0.49 -6.38 18.40
CA LEU A 557 -0.61 -6.14 17.47
C LEU A 557 -1.39 -7.44 17.19
N ILE A 558 -0.70 -8.53 16.82
CA ILE A 558 -1.35 -9.81 16.55
C ILE A 558 -2.10 -10.35 17.78
N GLN A 559 -1.51 -10.28 18.97
CA GLN A 559 -2.17 -10.75 20.20
C GLN A 559 -3.40 -9.92 20.56
N ARG A 560 -3.37 -8.60 20.33
CA ARG A 560 -4.55 -7.74 20.51
C ARG A 560 -5.63 -8.05 19.48
N LEU A 561 -5.28 -8.33 18.22
CA LEU A 561 -6.22 -8.77 17.18
C LEU A 561 -6.85 -10.13 17.52
N GLN A 562 -6.08 -11.08 18.05
CA GLN A 562 -6.62 -12.36 18.56
C GLN A 562 -7.58 -12.16 19.72
N THR A 563 -7.28 -11.19 20.61
CA THR A 563 -8.18 -10.82 21.71
C THR A 563 -9.46 -10.20 21.20
N LEU A 564 -9.40 -9.30 20.22
CA LEU A 564 -10.58 -8.73 19.54
C LEU A 564 -11.41 -9.84 18.87
N SER A 565 -10.75 -10.74 18.13
CA SER A 565 -11.39 -11.88 17.48
C SER A 565 -12.16 -12.74 18.48
N TYR A 566 -11.54 -13.07 19.61
CA TYR A 566 -12.15 -13.84 20.68
C TYR A 566 -13.30 -13.09 21.38
N THR A 567 -13.09 -11.84 21.77
CA THR A 567 -14.07 -11.08 22.56
C THR A 567 -15.29 -10.67 21.74
N LYS A 568 -15.08 -10.27 20.49
CA LYS A 568 -16.15 -9.82 19.59
C LYS A 568 -16.73 -10.92 18.72
N GLN A 569 -16.12 -12.11 18.71
CA GLN A 569 -16.52 -13.27 17.91
C GLN A 569 -16.49 -12.95 16.41
N VAL A 570 -15.36 -12.40 15.95
CA VAL A 570 -15.16 -11.93 14.58
C VAL A 570 -13.91 -12.57 13.97
N ARG A 571 -13.93 -12.87 12.67
CA ARG A 571 -12.75 -13.32 11.94
C ARG A 571 -11.90 -12.12 11.51
N ILE A 572 -10.58 -12.19 11.71
CA ILE A 572 -9.65 -11.16 11.23
C ILE A 572 -8.96 -11.66 9.97
N THR A 573 -8.94 -10.82 8.94
CA THR A 573 -8.15 -11.00 7.71
C THR A 573 -7.31 -9.75 7.50
N ILE A 574 -6.04 -9.92 7.15
CA ILE A 574 -5.08 -8.85 6.92
C ILE A 574 -4.75 -8.80 5.42
N LEU A 575 -4.80 -7.61 4.83
CA LEU A 575 -4.36 -7.33 3.46
C LEU A 575 -3.00 -6.63 3.51
N SER A 576 -2.05 -7.05 2.67
CA SER A 576 -0.71 -6.44 2.60
C SER A 576 -0.08 -6.47 1.22
N GLY A 577 0.83 -5.53 0.97
CA GLY A 577 1.47 -5.27 -0.31
C GLY A 577 3.00 -5.40 -0.30
N ASP A 578 3.68 -4.47 -0.99
CA ASP A 578 5.13 -4.17 -0.94
C ASP A 578 6.08 -5.21 -1.58
N VAL A 579 5.90 -6.50 -1.32
CA VAL A 579 6.93 -7.53 -1.66
C VAL A 579 6.97 -8.04 -3.12
N HIS A 580 6.22 -7.40 -4.03
CA HIS A 580 6.12 -7.68 -5.47
C HIS A 580 5.84 -9.15 -5.87
N LEU A 581 5.30 -9.96 -4.97
CA LEU A 581 4.83 -11.32 -5.25
C LEU A 581 3.50 -11.66 -4.58
N ALA A 582 2.85 -12.74 -5.04
CA ALA A 582 1.65 -13.29 -4.42
C ALA A 582 2.00 -14.35 -3.36
N ALA A 583 1.42 -14.25 -2.17
CA ALA A 583 1.54 -15.23 -1.10
C ALA A 583 0.36 -15.16 -0.12
N ILE A 584 0.17 -16.22 0.67
CA ILE A 584 -0.80 -16.21 1.79
C ILE A 584 -0.09 -16.62 3.06
N GLY A 585 0.04 -15.67 4.00
CA GLY A 585 0.49 -15.94 5.36
C GLY A 585 -0.67 -16.31 6.28
N ARG A 586 -0.38 -17.04 7.35
CA ARG A 586 -1.36 -17.31 8.41
C ARG A 586 -0.76 -17.38 9.79
N PHE A 587 -1.56 -17.00 10.78
CA PHE A 587 -1.42 -17.36 12.19
C PHE A 587 -2.51 -18.37 12.53
N PHE A 588 -2.25 -19.30 13.44
CA PHE A 588 -3.22 -20.32 13.86
C PHE A 588 -2.83 -20.97 15.18
N THR A 589 -3.80 -21.56 15.87
CA THR A 589 -3.56 -22.39 17.05
C THR A 589 -2.75 -23.62 16.67
N LYS A 590 -1.71 -23.95 17.44
CA LYS A 590 -0.86 -25.13 17.19
C LYS A 590 -1.69 -26.41 17.17
N ALA A 591 -1.37 -27.30 16.22
CA ALA A 591 -2.07 -28.56 15.97
C ALA A 591 -2.33 -29.40 17.23
N LYS A 592 -1.38 -29.44 18.18
CA LYS A 592 -1.50 -30.17 19.46
C LYS A 592 -2.72 -29.79 20.31
N PHE A 593 -3.36 -28.64 20.06
CA PHE A 593 -4.56 -28.21 20.78
C PHE A 593 -5.86 -28.61 20.08
N ASN A 594 -5.79 -29.21 18.88
CA ASN A 594 -6.92 -29.75 18.12
C ASN A 594 -8.11 -28.77 18.00
N VAL A 595 -7.84 -27.51 17.64
CA VAL A 595 -8.87 -26.49 17.44
C VAL A 595 -9.20 -26.38 15.95
N PRO A 596 -10.46 -26.66 15.54
CA PRO A 596 -10.88 -26.46 14.15
C PRO A 596 -10.78 -24.99 13.73
N GLN A 597 -10.46 -24.74 12.46
CA GLN A 597 -10.16 -23.40 11.93
C GLN A 597 -11.34 -22.43 12.12
N GLU A 598 -12.56 -22.91 11.91
CA GLU A 598 -13.81 -22.18 12.08
C GLU A 598 -14.05 -21.74 13.53
N LYS A 599 -13.47 -22.43 14.52
CA LYS A 599 -13.55 -22.07 15.96
C LYS A 599 -12.27 -21.41 16.48
N ASP A 600 -11.23 -21.33 15.66
CA ASP A 600 -9.93 -20.80 16.06
C ASP A 600 -9.88 -19.28 15.94
N HIS A 601 -10.08 -18.55 17.04
CA HIS A 601 -9.90 -17.08 17.07
C HIS A 601 -8.44 -16.63 16.80
N ARG A 602 -7.48 -17.55 16.83
CA ARG A 602 -6.08 -17.27 16.46
C ARG A 602 -5.82 -17.44 14.97
N TYR A 603 -6.77 -18.02 14.24
CA TYR A 603 -6.69 -18.14 12.79
C TYR A 603 -6.88 -16.78 12.14
N ILE A 604 -5.76 -16.17 11.74
CA ILE A 604 -5.70 -14.87 11.06
C ILE A 604 -4.94 -15.10 9.75
N VAL A 605 -5.57 -14.75 8.63
CA VAL A 605 -4.96 -14.88 7.30
C VAL A 605 -4.41 -13.53 6.88
N ASN A 606 -3.19 -13.51 6.35
CA ASN A 606 -2.60 -12.35 5.68
C ASN A 606 -2.56 -12.63 4.17
N VAL A 607 -3.44 -11.98 3.42
CA VAL A 607 -3.44 -12.00 1.96
C VAL A 607 -2.39 -11.02 1.46
N ILE A 608 -1.39 -11.51 0.74
CA ILE A 608 -0.29 -10.72 0.20
C ILE A 608 -0.46 -10.64 -1.31
N SER A 609 -0.73 -9.45 -1.82
CA SER A 609 -0.99 -9.20 -3.24
C SER A 609 -0.24 -7.95 -3.70
N SER A 610 0.93 -8.19 -4.30
CA SER A 610 1.82 -7.18 -4.85
C SER A 610 2.63 -7.83 -5.98
N ALA A 611 3.06 -7.17 -7.04
CA ALA A 611 2.69 -5.82 -7.46
C ALA A 611 1.62 -5.91 -8.56
N ILE A 612 0.73 -4.91 -8.68
CA ILE A 612 -0.20 -4.87 -9.83
C ILE A 612 0.49 -4.37 -11.11
N THR A 613 1.50 -3.49 -10.99
CA THR A 613 2.19 -2.92 -12.16
C THR A 613 3.66 -3.30 -12.22
N ASN A 614 4.38 -3.22 -11.08
CA ASN A 614 5.82 -3.34 -11.03
C ASN A 614 6.31 -4.75 -11.46
N ALA A 615 7.55 -4.85 -11.89
CA ALA A 615 8.14 -6.13 -12.27
C ALA A 615 8.23 -7.05 -11.04
N PRO A 616 7.81 -8.33 -11.15
CA PRO A 616 7.96 -9.27 -10.04
C PRO A 616 9.44 -9.58 -9.79
N PRO A 617 9.82 -10.00 -8.58
CA PRO A 617 11.19 -10.40 -8.31
C PRO A 617 11.51 -11.70 -9.06
N PRO A 618 12.80 -12.01 -9.28
CA PRO A 618 13.19 -13.24 -9.95
C PRO A 618 12.66 -14.50 -9.23
N GLU A 619 12.29 -15.55 -9.98
CA GLU A 619 11.74 -16.80 -9.40
C GLU A 619 12.61 -17.40 -8.29
N ALA A 620 13.95 -17.25 -8.41
CA ALA A 620 14.90 -17.71 -7.41
C ALA A 620 14.67 -17.07 -6.02
N VAL A 621 14.23 -15.81 -5.95
CA VAL A 621 13.87 -15.13 -4.70
C VAL A 621 12.67 -15.82 -4.07
N GLY A 622 11.63 -16.10 -4.87
CA GLY A 622 10.46 -16.87 -4.45
C GLY A 622 10.85 -18.25 -3.91
N ASP A 623 11.73 -18.97 -4.60
CA ASP A 623 12.21 -20.30 -4.17
C ASP A 623 12.95 -20.27 -2.83
N VAL A 624 13.75 -19.22 -2.60
CA VAL A 624 14.44 -19.02 -1.32
C VAL A 624 13.43 -18.74 -0.20
N LEU A 625 12.44 -17.88 -0.45
CA LEU A 625 11.36 -17.60 0.50
C LEU A 625 10.59 -18.87 0.87
N ASN A 626 10.22 -19.68 -0.12
CA ASN A 626 9.56 -20.97 0.09
C ASN A 626 10.44 -21.94 0.90
N THR A 627 11.74 -22.00 0.63
CA THR A 627 12.69 -22.81 1.42
C THR A 627 12.78 -22.33 2.88
N ARG A 628 12.51 -21.05 3.13
CA ARG A 628 12.47 -20.44 4.46
C ARG A 628 11.08 -20.46 5.09
N ASN A 629 10.05 -20.93 4.39
CA ASN A 629 8.72 -21.16 4.97
C ASN A 629 8.79 -22.32 5.99
N LYS A 630 9.18 -21.98 7.22
CA LYS A 630 9.21 -22.90 8.35
C LYS A 630 8.06 -22.58 9.28
N LEU A 631 7.59 -23.59 10.01
CA LEU A 631 6.63 -23.38 11.08
C LEU A 631 7.28 -22.57 12.21
N HIS A 632 6.92 -21.29 12.32
CA HIS A 632 7.40 -20.40 13.36
C HIS A 632 6.38 -20.33 14.50
N ARG A 633 6.85 -19.91 15.68
CA ARG A 633 6.05 -19.78 16.89
C ARG A 633 5.96 -18.31 17.25
N LEU A 634 4.74 -17.77 17.29
CA LEU A 634 4.47 -16.44 17.83
C LEU A 634 4.57 -16.47 19.36
N ASP A 635 3.88 -17.45 19.98
CA ASP A 635 3.85 -17.67 21.43
C ASP A 635 3.66 -19.17 21.78
N HIS A 636 3.21 -19.49 23.00
CA HIS A 636 2.96 -20.87 23.46
C HIS A 636 1.82 -21.58 22.72
N HIS A 637 0.80 -20.84 22.26
CA HIS A 637 -0.42 -21.35 21.61
C HIS A 637 -0.44 -21.15 20.10
N THR A 638 0.17 -20.09 19.60
CA THR A 638 0.07 -19.64 18.21
C THR A 638 1.30 -20.03 17.39
N ALA A 639 1.06 -20.56 16.19
CA ALA A 639 2.07 -20.77 15.15
C ALA A 639 1.79 -19.90 13.91
N GLU A 640 2.80 -19.72 13.06
CA GLU A 640 2.73 -18.94 11.83
C GLU A 640 3.49 -19.64 10.70
N ASN A 641 2.96 -19.59 9.47
CA ASN A 641 3.63 -20.02 8.24
C ASN A 641 2.93 -19.44 6.98
N LEU A 642 3.52 -19.63 5.80
CA LEU A 642 2.83 -19.45 4.52
C LEU A 642 2.03 -20.70 4.14
N MET A 643 0.92 -20.51 3.42
CA MET A 643 0.04 -21.55 2.92
C MET A 643 0.47 -22.05 1.53
N ASP A 644 0.31 -23.36 1.30
CA ASP A 644 0.49 -23.97 -0.01
C ASP A 644 -0.81 -23.79 -0.82
N ILE A 645 -0.85 -22.80 -1.71
CA ILE A 645 -2.04 -22.49 -2.54
C ILE A 645 -1.75 -22.53 -4.06
N PHE A 646 -0.47 -22.50 -4.46
CA PHE A 646 -0.05 -22.47 -5.85
C PHE A 646 0.34 -23.87 -6.34
N GLU A 647 -0.65 -24.74 -6.51
CA GLU A 647 -0.43 -26.11 -6.99
C GLU A 647 0.00 -26.17 -8.46
N GLU A 648 -0.55 -25.27 -9.27
CA GLU A 648 -0.34 -25.20 -10.72
C GLU A 648 0.30 -23.86 -11.11
N GLY A 649 0.92 -23.82 -12.29
CA GLY A 649 1.37 -22.59 -12.92
C GLY A 649 0.24 -21.82 -13.60
N VAL A 650 0.47 -20.53 -13.84
CA VAL A 650 -0.42 -19.64 -14.63
C VAL A 650 -0.59 -20.12 -16.07
N ASP A 651 0.41 -20.84 -16.59
CA ASP A 651 0.45 -21.48 -17.90
C ASP A 651 -0.29 -22.85 -17.96
N GLY A 652 -0.85 -23.30 -16.83
CA GLY A 652 -1.49 -24.62 -16.73
C GLY A 652 -0.53 -25.77 -16.41
N SER A 653 0.74 -25.49 -16.10
CA SER A 653 1.69 -26.52 -15.67
C SER A 653 1.25 -27.15 -14.33
N LYS A 654 1.09 -28.48 -14.30
CA LYS A 654 0.48 -29.22 -13.16
C LYS A 654 1.39 -29.41 -11.93
N ARG A 655 2.62 -28.88 -11.93
CA ARG A 655 3.62 -29.15 -10.89
C ARG A 655 4.53 -27.96 -10.64
N ARG A 656 4.13 -27.06 -9.74
CA ARG A 656 5.07 -26.09 -9.15
C ARG A 656 5.82 -26.69 -7.97
N VAL A 657 7.12 -26.38 -7.89
CA VAL A 657 7.95 -26.71 -6.73
C VAL A 657 7.67 -25.74 -5.59
N ASN A 658 7.55 -24.45 -5.93
CA ASN A 658 7.13 -23.42 -5.01
C ASN A 658 5.61 -23.32 -4.97
N LYS A 659 5.03 -23.69 -3.83
CA LYS A 659 3.57 -23.66 -3.64
C LYS A 659 3.09 -22.49 -2.79
N THR A 660 4.02 -21.72 -2.22
CA THR A 660 3.74 -20.71 -1.18
C THR A 660 3.93 -19.29 -1.67
N CYS A 661 4.86 -19.08 -2.61
CA CYS A 661 5.13 -17.79 -3.22
C CYS A 661 5.02 -17.90 -4.74
N TYR A 662 4.43 -16.90 -5.37
CA TYR A 662 4.36 -16.80 -6.82
C TYR A 662 4.86 -15.43 -7.28
N THR A 663 5.98 -15.43 -8.00
CA THR A 663 6.61 -14.24 -8.58
C THR A 663 5.93 -13.89 -9.90
N ALA A 664 4.81 -13.18 -9.81
CA ALA A 664 4.07 -12.66 -10.95
C ALA A 664 3.30 -11.42 -10.50
N ARG A 665 3.04 -10.48 -11.42
CA ARG A 665 2.13 -9.37 -11.14
C ARG A 665 0.75 -9.90 -10.80
N ASN A 666 0.06 -9.26 -9.87
CA ASN A 666 -1.22 -9.74 -9.38
C ASN A 666 -2.07 -8.67 -8.70
N TYR A 667 -3.36 -9.00 -8.54
CA TYR A 667 -4.28 -8.33 -7.64
C TYR A 667 -5.18 -9.36 -6.97
N CYS A 668 -5.91 -8.96 -5.93
CA CYS A 668 -6.80 -9.84 -5.18
C CYS A 668 -8.26 -9.39 -5.32
N VAL A 669 -9.17 -10.35 -5.40
CA VAL A 669 -10.62 -10.13 -5.31
C VAL A 669 -11.17 -10.85 -4.10
N ILE A 670 -12.01 -10.16 -3.34
CA ILE A 670 -12.63 -10.65 -2.11
C ILE A 670 -14.14 -10.53 -2.27
N THR A 671 -14.84 -11.65 -2.11
CA THR A 671 -16.30 -11.72 -2.17
C THR A 671 -16.82 -12.53 -1.00
N ARG A 672 -18.08 -12.31 -0.64
CA ARG A 672 -18.78 -13.23 0.27
C ARG A 672 -19.08 -14.54 -0.46
N ALA A 673 -18.86 -15.66 0.22
CA ALA A 673 -19.21 -16.97 -0.32
C ALA A 673 -20.74 -17.10 -0.48
N ASP A 674 -21.17 -17.57 -1.65
CA ASP A 674 -22.56 -17.92 -1.92
C ASP A 674 -22.76 -19.43 -1.71
N PRO A 675 -23.49 -19.86 -0.66
CA PRO A 675 -23.75 -21.28 -0.40
C PRO A 675 -24.57 -21.97 -1.50
N SER A 676 -25.23 -21.21 -2.39
CA SER A 676 -26.14 -21.71 -3.42
C SER A 676 -25.50 -21.95 -4.78
N ALA A 677 -24.24 -21.54 -5.00
CA ALA A 677 -23.57 -21.59 -6.31
C ALA A 677 -23.13 -23.01 -6.82
N GLY A 678 -23.48 -24.10 -6.11
CA GLY A 678 -23.48 -25.52 -6.58
C GLY A 678 -22.14 -26.18 -7.01
N PRO A 679 -22.12 -27.47 -7.45
CA PRO A 679 -22.63 -28.72 -6.85
C PRO A 679 -21.51 -29.57 -6.17
N GLU A 680 -21.87 -30.59 -5.38
CA GLU A 680 -20.98 -31.59 -4.73
C GLU A 680 -19.70 -31.02 -4.06
N ALA A 681 -19.90 -30.13 -3.08
CA ALA A 681 -18.85 -29.85 -2.10
C ALA A 681 -18.47 -31.15 -1.37
N THR A 682 -17.20 -31.52 -1.44
CA THR A 682 -16.63 -32.60 -0.63
C THR A 682 -16.88 -32.24 0.83
N THR A 683 -17.72 -33.01 1.53
CA THR A 683 -17.80 -32.90 2.98
C THR A 683 -16.45 -33.33 3.56
N ALA A 684 -16.12 -32.86 4.76
CA ALA A 684 -14.93 -33.31 5.49
C ALA A 684 -14.87 -34.85 5.65
N GLU A 685 -16.00 -35.54 5.42
CA GLU A 685 -16.16 -37.00 5.51
C GLU A 685 -15.81 -37.75 4.21
N GLU A 686 -15.75 -37.09 3.04
CA GLU A 686 -15.47 -37.76 1.74
C GLU A 686 -14.02 -37.60 1.25
N ILE A 687 -13.19 -36.78 1.91
CA ILE A 687 -11.75 -36.69 1.67
C ILE A 687 -11.07 -37.77 2.51
N GLY A 688 -10.95 -38.97 1.96
CA GLY A 688 -10.51 -40.20 2.62
C GLY A 688 -9.45 -40.05 3.72
N ASP A 689 -9.91 -40.11 4.97
CA ASP A 689 -9.12 -40.61 6.08
C ASP A 689 -8.89 -42.11 5.89
N ASN A 690 -7.76 -42.44 5.27
CA ASN A 690 -7.17 -43.76 5.41
C ASN A 690 -5.79 -43.60 6.06
N PRO A 691 -5.62 -43.96 7.34
CA PRO A 691 -4.43 -43.61 8.16
C PRO A 691 -3.12 -44.32 7.76
N ALA A 692 -3.03 -44.91 6.57
CA ALA A 692 -1.96 -45.85 6.20
C ALA A 692 -0.88 -45.30 5.25
N THR A 693 -0.97 -44.06 4.75
CA THR A 693 0.00 -43.52 3.76
C THR A 693 0.78 -42.27 4.20
N GLN A 694 0.65 -41.84 5.46
CA GLN A 694 1.14 -40.55 5.95
C GLN A 694 2.57 -40.56 6.55
N ASP A 695 3.30 -41.68 6.51
CA ASP A 695 4.56 -41.86 7.25
C ASP A 695 5.85 -41.44 6.48
N ILE A 696 5.74 -40.73 5.35
CA ILE A 696 6.87 -40.54 4.41
C ILE A 696 7.42 -39.10 4.34
N ASN A 697 6.65 -38.08 4.73
CA ASN A 697 7.06 -36.67 4.52
C ASN A 697 7.96 -36.09 5.61
N GLU A 698 8.10 -36.74 6.76
CA GLU A 698 9.03 -36.31 7.81
C GLU A 698 10.51 -36.63 7.46
N LYS A 699 10.74 -37.45 6.41
CA LYS A 699 12.07 -37.82 5.91
C LYS A 699 12.50 -37.11 4.63
N ARG A 700 11.67 -36.26 4.02
CA ARG A 700 12.03 -35.57 2.76
C ARG A 700 12.69 -34.23 3.05
N LYS A 701 14.01 -34.15 2.79
CA LYS A 701 14.67 -32.87 2.50
C LYS A 701 13.88 -32.16 1.38
N PRO A 702 13.59 -30.85 1.49
CA PRO A 702 12.91 -30.13 0.42
C PRO A 702 13.70 -30.30 -0.88
N LYS A 703 12.99 -30.64 -1.97
CA LYS A 703 13.60 -30.71 -3.30
C LYS A 703 13.78 -29.27 -3.79
N THR A 704 14.94 -28.69 -3.48
CA THR A 704 15.32 -27.35 -3.95
C THR A 704 16.02 -27.43 -5.31
N SER A 705 15.92 -26.37 -6.11
CA SER A 705 16.76 -26.18 -7.30
C SER A 705 18.26 -26.26 -6.93
N PRO A 706 19.16 -26.54 -7.90
CA PRO A 706 20.60 -26.57 -7.64
C PRO A 706 21.11 -25.29 -6.96
N LEU A 707 20.54 -24.13 -7.32
CA LEU A 707 20.84 -22.82 -6.73
C LEU A 707 20.41 -22.74 -5.25
N GLY A 708 19.20 -23.20 -4.91
CA GLY A 708 18.68 -23.21 -3.54
C GLY A 708 19.46 -24.12 -2.57
N LYS A 709 20.17 -25.14 -3.08
CA LYS A 709 21.06 -25.99 -2.26
C LYS A 709 22.36 -25.28 -1.87
N ILE A 710 22.83 -24.35 -2.70
CA ILE A 710 24.08 -23.62 -2.51
C ILE A 710 23.91 -22.51 -1.45
N LEU A 711 22.75 -21.84 -1.45
CA LEU A 711 22.42 -20.73 -0.53
C LEU A 711 21.86 -21.19 0.83
N GLY A 712 21.54 -22.48 1.01
CA GLY A 712 20.77 -23.00 2.13
C GLY A 712 21.55 -23.60 3.31
N LYS A 713 22.88 -23.52 3.35
CA LYS A 713 23.69 -24.15 4.41
C LYS A 713 24.30 -23.12 5.36
N ASP A 714 23.78 -23.02 6.57
CA ASP A 714 24.53 -22.55 7.75
C ASP A 714 24.09 -23.25 9.04
N LYS A 715 25.03 -23.30 10.00
CA LYS A 715 25.01 -24.11 11.24
C LYS A 715 23.86 -23.75 12.20
N PRO A 716 23.33 -24.72 12.97
CA PRO A 716 22.33 -24.45 13.99
C PRO A 716 22.94 -23.70 15.20
N ASP A 717 22.28 -22.62 15.61
CA ASP A 717 22.55 -21.97 16.90
C ASP A 717 22.26 -22.94 18.06
N GLY A 718 23.16 -22.91 19.03
CA GLY A 718 23.35 -23.95 20.04
C GLY A 718 22.34 -23.98 21.20
N ASN A 719 22.39 -25.16 21.85
CA ASN A 719 21.83 -25.57 23.14
C ASN A 719 20.32 -25.73 23.28
N LEU A 720 19.84 -26.93 22.93
CA LEU A 720 18.65 -27.56 23.49
C LEU A 720 19.06 -28.68 24.46
N PRO A 721 18.45 -28.82 25.65
CA PRO A 721 18.63 -29.99 26.48
C PRO A 721 17.95 -31.21 25.82
N LYS A 722 18.63 -32.35 25.88
CA LYS A 722 18.14 -33.65 25.43
C LYS A 722 17.07 -34.17 26.41
N SER A 723 15.84 -34.38 25.95
CA SER A 723 14.99 -35.45 26.48
C SER A 723 14.17 -36.07 25.36
N ALA A 724 13.98 -37.37 25.48
CA ALA A 724 13.55 -38.30 24.45
C ALA A 724 12.04 -38.23 24.15
N ALA A 725 11.75 -38.55 22.89
CA ALA A 725 10.57 -39.22 22.37
C ALA A 725 9.17 -38.70 22.77
N GLU A 726 8.48 -38.09 21.80
CA GLU A 726 7.15 -38.56 21.39
C GLU A 726 6.88 -38.14 19.94
N LYS A 727 6.56 -39.13 19.12
CA LYS A 727 6.15 -39.02 17.71
C LYS A 727 4.69 -38.56 17.70
N GLY A 728 4.32 -37.63 16.82
CA GLY A 728 2.94 -37.17 16.71
C GLY A 728 2.75 -36.05 15.69
N GLU A 729 2.46 -36.47 14.46
CA GLU A 729 1.46 -35.90 13.53
C GLU A 729 1.72 -34.56 12.81
N ILE A 730 1.85 -34.69 11.49
CA ILE A 730 1.92 -33.65 10.46
C ILE A 730 0.68 -33.76 9.56
N SER A 731 -0.24 -32.81 9.62
CA SER A 731 -0.80 -32.06 8.48
C SER A 731 -2.09 -31.35 8.92
N GLY A 732 -2.02 -30.03 9.10
CA GLY A 732 -3.20 -29.18 9.24
C GLY A 732 -3.60 -28.64 7.87
N GLY A 733 -4.76 -29.11 7.40
CA GLY A 733 -5.49 -28.74 6.18
C GLY A 733 -4.91 -27.64 5.28
N THR A 734 -4.61 -28.02 4.05
CA THR A 734 -4.81 -27.15 2.89
C THR A 734 -6.29 -26.77 2.88
N GLY A 735 -6.61 -25.47 2.84
CA GLY A 735 -7.97 -25.06 2.43
C GLY A 735 -8.31 -25.77 1.12
N THR A 736 -9.58 -26.09 0.90
CA THR A 736 -10.04 -26.79 -0.30
C THR A 736 -9.57 -26.03 -1.56
N ILE A 737 -8.53 -26.56 -2.21
CA ILE A 737 -8.05 -26.08 -3.50
C ILE A 737 -9.05 -26.60 -4.53
N ALA A 738 -9.75 -25.68 -5.18
CA ALA A 738 -10.72 -26.02 -6.20
C ALA A 738 -10.03 -26.76 -7.36
N LYS A 739 -10.49 -27.98 -7.67
CA LYS A 739 -10.29 -28.60 -8.99
C LYS A 739 -11.43 -28.12 -9.88
N GLU A 740 -11.10 -27.72 -11.11
CA GLU A 740 -12.01 -27.31 -12.20
C GLU A 740 -13.50 -27.63 -11.98
N VAL A 741 -14.37 -26.61 -11.98
CA VAL A 741 -15.83 -26.80 -11.96
C VAL A 741 -16.47 -26.02 -13.10
N LYS A 742 -17.30 -26.72 -13.90
CA LYS A 742 -18.16 -26.15 -14.94
C LYS A 742 -19.32 -25.41 -14.28
N GLY A 743 -19.52 -24.15 -14.67
CA GLY A 743 -20.44 -23.21 -14.03
C GLY A 743 -21.91 -23.67 -14.00
N ALA A 744 -22.56 -23.42 -12.86
CA ALA A 744 -24.00 -23.30 -12.77
C ALA A 744 -24.39 -21.83 -12.98
N GLN A 745 -25.43 -21.60 -13.78
CA GLN A 745 -25.95 -20.27 -14.06
C GLN A 745 -26.63 -19.67 -12.82
N VAL A 746 -25.92 -18.80 -12.11
CA VAL A 746 -26.51 -17.76 -11.27
C VAL A 746 -26.57 -16.49 -12.11
N GLY A 747 -27.59 -15.65 -11.94
CA GLY A 747 -27.85 -14.47 -12.79
C GLY A 747 -26.70 -13.45 -12.93
N HIS A 748 -25.65 -13.58 -12.11
CA HIS A 748 -24.35 -12.93 -12.26
C HIS A 748 -23.26 -13.97 -12.04
N ASP A 749 -22.24 -13.99 -12.91
CA ASP A 749 -21.20 -15.03 -12.91
C ASP A 749 -20.20 -14.83 -11.75
N ALA A 750 -20.61 -15.11 -10.52
CA ALA A 750 -19.76 -15.03 -9.33
C ALA A 750 -18.50 -15.91 -9.45
N SER A 751 -18.54 -16.95 -10.30
CA SER A 751 -17.38 -17.78 -10.64
C SER A 751 -16.29 -17.00 -11.39
N ALA A 752 -16.66 -15.89 -12.04
CA ALA A 752 -15.71 -14.99 -12.69
C ALA A 752 -14.83 -14.23 -11.67
N LEU A 753 -15.35 -13.91 -10.47
CA LEU A 753 -14.64 -13.14 -9.44
C LEU A 753 -13.75 -14.01 -8.56
N ALA A 754 -14.30 -15.11 -8.06
CA ALA A 754 -13.58 -16.06 -7.23
C ALA A 754 -13.88 -17.49 -7.66
N PRO A 755 -12.86 -18.37 -7.71
CA PRO A 755 -13.09 -19.79 -7.96
C PRO A 755 -14.08 -20.36 -6.94
N ALA A 756 -14.94 -21.28 -7.38
CA ALA A 756 -15.79 -22.04 -6.47
C ALA A 756 -14.89 -22.88 -5.54
N THR A 757 -14.72 -22.46 -4.30
CA THR A 757 -13.86 -23.11 -3.30
C THR A 757 -14.48 -24.37 -2.69
N GLY A 758 -15.71 -24.70 -3.09
CA GLY A 758 -16.53 -25.76 -2.51
C GLY A 758 -17.01 -25.48 -1.09
N THR A 759 -16.78 -24.28 -0.52
CA THR A 759 -17.24 -24.01 0.85
C THR A 759 -18.76 -23.77 0.89
N LYS A 760 -19.45 -24.45 1.80
CA LYS A 760 -20.85 -24.18 2.17
C LYS A 760 -20.96 -23.25 3.39
N ALA A 761 -19.83 -22.77 3.92
CA ALA A 761 -19.81 -21.97 5.13
C ALA A 761 -20.45 -20.60 4.89
N VAL A 762 -21.61 -20.38 5.51
CA VAL A 762 -22.31 -19.09 5.49
C VAL A 762 -21.41 -18.00 6.06
N ASP A 763 -21.44 -16.82 5.43
CA ASP A 763 -20.58 -15.67 5.72
C ASP A 763 -19.08 -15.90 5.53
N ALA A 764 -18.61 -16.98 4.89
CA ALA A 764 -17.19 -17.09 4.55
C ALA A 764 -16.79 -16.02 3.51
N LEU A 765 -15.52 -15.62 3.51
CA LEU A 765 -14.95 -14.78 2.45
C LEU A 765 -14.20 -15.65 1.46
N ASN A 766 -14.54 -15.54 0.19
CA ASN A 766 -13.76 -16.09 -0.91
C ASN A 766 -12.66 -15.10 -1.26
N ILE A 767 -11.42 -15.61 -1.28
CA ILE A 767 -10.22 -14.88 -1.68
C ILE A 767 -9.79 -15.44 -3.03
N SER A 768 -9.51 -14.55 -3.98
CA SER A 768 -9.10 -14.90 -5.34
C SER A 768 -7.88 -14.07 -5.72
N LEU A 769 -6.69 -14.67 -5.64
CA LEU A 769 -5.46 -14.05 -6.13
C LEU A 769 -5.39 -14.25 -7.64
N ARG A 770 -5.31 -13.16 -8.39
CA ARG A 770 -5.32 -13.15 -9.85
C ARG A 770 -3.94 -12.80 -10.37
N LEU A 771 -3.22 -13.82 -10.81
CA LEU A 771 -1.83 -13.72 -11.21
C LEU A 771 -1.72 -13.62 -12.72
N GLU A 772 -0.89 -12.70 -13.19
CA GLU A 772 -0.63 -12.51 -14.61
C GLU A 772 -0.09 -13.77 -15.30
N VAL A 773 -0.63 -14.05 -16.49
CA VAL A 773 -0.23 -15.20 -17.31
C VAL A 773 1.00 -14.87 -18.15
N ASP A 774 1.04 -13.68 -18.77
CA ASP A 774 2.13 -13.24 -19.64
C ASP A 774 2.46 -11.75 -19.40
N PRO A 775 3.62 -11.43 -18.81
CA PRO A 775 4.03 -10.05 -18.51
C PRO A 775 4.32 -9.20 -19.73
N LYS A 776 4.46 -9.78 -20.92
CA LYS A 776 4.65 -9.03 -22.17
C LYS A 776 3.33 -8.76 -22.89
N SER A 777 2.26 -9.46 -22.54
CA SER A 777 0.96 -9.29 -23.17
C SER A 777 0.31 -7.95 -22.78
N PRO A 778 -0.13 -7.13 -23.75
CA PRO A 778 -0.87 -5.90 -23.45
C PRO A 778 -2.27 -6.18 -22.87
N GLU A 779 -2.79 -7.40 -23.04
CA GLU A 779 -4.10 -7.77 -22.52
C GLU A 779 -4.11 -7.93 -20.99
N GLY A 780 -2.97 -8.24 -20.37
CA GLY A 780 -2.85 -8.41 -18.91
C GLY A 780 -3.70 -9.56 -18.32
N LYS A 781 -3.98 -10.62 -19.09
CA LYS A 781 -4.80 -11.76 -18.65
C LYS A 781 -4.25 -12.41 -17.38
N THR A 782 -5.15 -12.84 -16.49
CA THR A 782 -4.79 -13.48 -15.22
C THR A 782 -5.35 -14.91 -15.06
N LYS A 783 -4.65 -15.74 -14.28
CA LYS A 783 -5.16 -17.00 -13.70
C LYS A 783 -5.51 -16.76 -12.22
N ALA A 784 -6.72 -17.18 -11.82
CA ALA A 784 -7.20 -17.06 -10.45
C ALA A 784 -6.78 -18.28 -9.59
N TYR A 785 -6.34 -18.01 -8.36
CA TYR A 785 -6.06 -18.97 -7.31
C TYR A 785 -6.94 -18.63 -6.10
N GLY A 786 -7.83 -19.56 -5.74
CA GLY A 786 -8.89 -19.27 -4.78
C GLY A 786 -8.90 -20.18 -3.55
N PHE A 787 -9.28 -19.60 -2.42
CA PHE A 787 -9.62 -20.31 -1.18
C PHE A 787 -10.63 -19.50 -0.37
N SER A 788 -11.19 -20.08 0.70
CA SER A 788 -12.13 -19.36 1.57
C SER A 788 -11.62 -19.21 3.00
N ILE A 789 -11.93 -18.07 3.59
CA ILE A 789 -11.73 -17.77 5.00
C ILE A 789 -13.08 -17.90 5.71
N PRO A 790 -13.27 -18.88 6.61
CA PRO A 790 -14.54 -19.06 7.31
C PRO A 790 -14.77 -17.92 8.30
N ARG A 791 -16.05 -17.58 8.54
CA ARG A 791 -16.42 -16.80 9.73
C ARG A 791 -15.95 -17.52 11.00
N LEU A 792 -15.80 -16.78 12.09
CA LEU A 792 -15.59 -17.39 13.40
C LEU A 792 -16.92 -17.97 13.92
N GLU A 793 -16.92 -19.23 14.29
CA GLU A 793 -18.01 -19.92 14.97
C GLU A 793 -17.90 -19.73 16.48
N ARG A 794 -19.08 -19.71 17.12
CA ARG A 794 -19.21 -19.53 18.56
C ARG A 794 -18.91 -20.82 19.32
#